data_AF-A0A1W9LIA6-F1
#
_entry.id   AF-A0A1W9LIA6-F1
#
_cell.length_a   1.000
_cell.length_b   1.000
_cell.length_c   1.000
_cell.angle_alpha   90.00
_cell.angle_beta   90.00
_cell.angle_gamma   90.00
#
_symmetry.space_group_name_H-M   'P 1'
#
loop_
_entity.id
_entity.type
_entity.pdbx_description
1 polymer ?
#
loop_
_entity_poly.entity_id
_entity_poly.type
_entity_poly.pdbx_seq_one_letter_code
_entity_poly.pdbx_strand_id
1 'polypeptide(L)'
;MGQLIYDLGNKQWDIPRLRELLERIHPMKKSLLLFISFIVLLTAPLLHAAKTVEQSEPEIARQEILILNSYHPGYAFSDDEQAGVIDVFREKDKNWIPVIEYLYLKRLPDGRHLAELKKLFRLKYQNKKFSVVIAMDNPALEFAIDNQADLFGNAPIVFCGINNYTPSLLKGRSDVTGIVEAIDIAGTIEVMLRLHPATQEIFSPNDYTATGLAMRKELEALVPRFAKVRFRFTDPLTMEELLKELEGLPKDSLVLQIGFITDKSGRAFDISETTELFYEHSPVPIYSTYEQRLGFGIVGGKLLSPRIHGANAARIALRVLAGEKASAIPVVFESDSQFMFDYKVMSRFGIPLSALPENSTVINKPVSFYAAHRVVIQTASGIVVFLAVVISLLTINIIQRRRSSEVIRRSEERFRRVTESLQEAVWSADLSGQFDFLSPAMAHIYGRPISEMKVNPDFWIEATYPEDQAAVHASKETLIRDQRVELEYRIILPDDTVRWVADRKLFLLNEHGEPSRIAGILSDITERKRAEEALSRSEENFRRSLDDSPMGVRIVTKKGETVYANREILNIYGYDSMEALDSTPVKNRYTPESYADYLIRREKRQQGIDVPPEYEISIVRKDGEVRHLQVFRKEILWDGERQFQVLYNDITERKKAEEALGESELRYKELFDNISSGVAIYDVKDNGNDFVLKDFNKAGEQLDGDRKEDIVGKSIYQIRPGIKEFGLLDVFKRVWETGIPEHYPAQFYEDERLKKWFENYVYKLPTGEIVAVYDDITDRKQAEEKLRASQQQLRALAERLQQIREEERVLIAREIHDVMGGGLTGLKMDLNWLMHNVKKTESYKEHDELMSRFLSINENIDHMIKETRRISTGLRPPFIDDLGLISAIDWQLSEFTGRTGILHELTTQFEHVNMEKDKAVGVFRIFQEMLINVIRHSRATKVVVFLREDERDLFGDENLVLEVRDNGRGITDDEILDKKSLGLLGMKERAMVFGGEFSIRGEPGGGTTVVLKIPRKKGEQS
;
A
#
# COMPACT_ATOMS: atom_id res chain seq x y z
N MET A 1 -11.75 27.73 -20.90
CA MET A 1 -12.23 26.33 -21.01
C MET A 1 -13.39 26.01 -20.06
N GLY A 2 -13.32 26.22 -18.75
CA GLY A 2 -14.34 25.75 -17.79
C GLY A 2 -15.81 26.06 -18.16
N GLN A 3 -16.10 27.26 -18.69
CA GLN A 3 -17.46 27.65 -19.10
C GLN A 3 -18.00 26.83 -20.29
N LEU A 4 -17.13 26.36 -21.19
CA LEU A 4 -17.49 25.47 -22.30
C LEU A 4 -17.89 24.07 -21.81
N ILE A 5 -17.27 23.61 -20.72
CA ILE A 5 -17.59 22.32 -20.07
C ILE A 5 -18.94 22.42 -19.34
N TYR A 6 -19.24 23.57 -18.73
CA TYR A 6 -20.53 23.85 -18.10
C TYR A 6 -21.69 23.82 -19.12
N ASP A 7 -21.53 24.49 -20.26
CA ASP A 7 -22.56 24.54 -21.33
C ASP A 7 -22.79 23.18 -22.01
N LEU A 8 -21.76 22.31 -22.06
CA LEU A 8 -21.88 20.96 -22.64
C LEU A 8 -22.71 20.01 -21.79
N GLY A 9 -22.71 20.18 -20.46
CA GLY A 9 -23.43 19.28 -19.53
C GLY A 9 -24.94 19.50 -19.45
N ASN A 10 -25.46 20.64 -19.94
CA ASN A 10 -26.79 21.14 -19.61
C ASN A 10 -27.77 21.27 -20.80
N LYS A 11 -27.51 20.57 -21.91
CA LYS A 11 -28.42 20.50 -23.07
C LYS A 11 -28.59 19.07 -23.56
N GLN A 12 -29.83 18.71 -23.91
CA GLN A 12 -30.10 17.52 -24.71
C GLN A 12 -29.57 17.76 -26.12
N TRP A 13 -28.65 16.90 -26.58
CA TRP A 13 -28.08 16.93 -27.92
C TRP A 13 -28.79 15.91 -28.80
N ASP A 14 -29.33 16.38 -29.93
CA ASP A 14 -30.00 15.52 -30.89
C ASP A 14 -28.97 14.66 -31.66
N ILE A 15 -29.23 13.35 -31.73
CA ILE A 15 -28.28 12.32 -32.16
C ILE A 15 -27.69 12.56 -33.57
N PRO A 16 -28.45 13.02 -34.58
CA PRO A 16 -27.89 13.30 -35.91
C PRO A 16 -26.73 14.31 -35.89
N ARG A 17 -26.79 15.30 -34.99
CA ARG A 17 -25.80 16.40 -34.94
C ARG A 17 -24.47 15.97 -34.34
N LEU A 18 -24.45 14.91 -33.53
CA LEU A 18 -23.23 14.31 -33.02
C LEU A 18 -22.47 13.52 -34.12
N ARG A 19 -23.22 12.92 -35.06
CA ARG A 19 -22.68 12.09 -36.14
C ARG A 19 -21.90 12.91 -37.17
N GLU A 20 -22.48 14.03 -37.60
CA GLU A 20 -21.85 15.00 -38.51
C GLU A 20 -20.52 15.56 -37.96
N LEU A 21 -20.41 15.68 -36.63
CA LEU A 21 -19.21 16.18 -35.95
C LEU A 21 -18.11 15.10 -35.82
N LEU A 22 -18.49 13.83 -35.70
CA LEU A 22 -17.56 12.68 -35.63
C LEU A 22 -16.96 12.28 -36.99
N GLU A 23 -17.62 12.61 -38.10
CA GLU A 23 -17.13 12.31 -39.45
C GLU A 23 -16.07 13.33 -39.94
N ARG A 24 -15.93 14.48 -39.26
CA ARG A 24 -14.91 15.52 -39.58
C ARG A 24 -13.55 15.35 -38.89
N ILE A 25 -13.32 14.28 -38.11
CA ILE A 25 -12.12 14.13 -37.27
C ILE A 25 -11.14 13.10 -37.84
N HIS A 26 -9.95 13.60 -38.20
CA HIS A 26 -8.82 12.87 -38.81
C HIS A 26 -8.32 11.68 -37.95
N PRO A 27 -7.88 10.54 -38.54
CA PRO A 27 -7.65 9.29 -37.81
C PRO A 27 -6.68 9.37 -36.62
N MET A 28 -5.58 10.12 -36.70
CA MET A 28 -4.66 10.31 -35.57
C MET A 28 -5.37 10.85 -34.32
N LYS A 29 -6.37 11.73 -34.47
CA LYS A 29 -7.13 12.28 -33.34
C LYS A 29 -8.12 11.28 -32.75
N LYS A 30 -8.54 10.22 -33.45
CA LYS A 30 -9.35 9.14 -32.85
C LYS A 30 -8.54 8.32 -31.84
N SER A 31 -7.28 7.99 -32.15
CA SER A 31 -6.39 7.30 -31.21
C SER A 31 -6.11 8.16 -29.97
N LEU A 32 -5.88 9.47 -30.14
CA LEU A 32 -5.69 10.39 -29.02
C LEU A 32 -6.96 10.58 -28.18
N LEU A 33 -8.15 10.68 -28.79
CA LEU A 33 -9.42 10.73 -28.06
C LEU A 33 -9.71 9.44 -27.30
N LEU A 34 -9.39 8.27 -27.87
CA LEU A 34 -9.51 6.98 -27.18
C LEU A 34 -8.58 6.91 -25.97
N PHE A 35 -7.32 7.35 -26.12
CA PHE A 35 -6.35 7.39 -25.03
C PHE A 35 -6.77 8.35 -23.90
N ILE A 36 -7.21 9.56 -24.24
CA ILE A 36 -7.73 10.53 -23.27
C ILE A 36 -9.03 10.03 -22.60
N SER A 37 -9.95 9.43 -23.37
CA SER A 37 -11.17 8.81 -22.83
C SER A 37 -10.87 7.67 -21.85
N PHE A 38 -9.82 6.89 -22.13
CA PHE A 38 -9.35 5.81 -21.25
C PHE A 38 -8.74 6.35 -19.95
N ILE A 39 -7.96 7.43 -20.01
CA ILE A 39 -7.42 8.14 -18.83
C ILE A 39 -8.57 8.77 -18.00
N VAL A 40 -9.59 9.32 -18.65
CA VAL A 40 -10.79 9.87 -17.96
C VAL A 40 -11.59 8.74 -17.30
N LEU A 41 -11.74 7.57 -17.93
CA LEU A 41 -12.36 6.40 -17.29
C LEU A 41 -11.55 5.88 -16.09
N LEU A 42 -10.22 5.89 -16.16
CA LEU A 42 -9.33 5.45 -15.07
C LEU A 42 -9.25 6.44 -13.90
N THR A 43 -9.54 7.72 -14.11
CA THR A 43 -9.51 8.76 -13.07
C THR A 43 -10.88 9.02 -12.43
N ALA A 44 -11.99 8.65 -13.09
CA ALA A 44 -13.35 8.78 -12.55
C ALA A 44 -13.57 8.10 -11.17
N PRO A 45 -13.00 6.92 -10.85
CA PRO A 45 -13.17 6.30 -9.52
C PRO A 45 -12.47 7.08 -8.40
N LEU A 46 -11.32 7.71 -8.69
CA LEU A 46 -10.51 8.44 -7.70
C LEU A 46 -11.16 9.75 -7.25
N LEU A 47 -12.03 10.34 -8.07
CA LEU A 47 -12.78 11.56 -7.74
C LEU A 47 -14.08 11.31 -6.96
N HIS A 48 -14.48 10.05 -6.73
CA HIS A 48 -15.67 9.70 -5.95
C HIS A 48 -15.39 9.45 -4.46
N ALA A 49 -14.12 9.35 -4.05
CA ALA A 49 -13.72 8.99 -2.68
C ALA A 49 -13.67 10.18 -1.68
N ALA A 50 -14.15 11.37 -2.06
CA ALA A 50 -13.96 12.61 -1.30
C ALA A 50 -15.24 13.46 -1.18
N LYS A 51 -16.39 12.86 -0.83
CA LYS A 51 -17.62 13.64 -0.59
C LYS A 51 -18.66 13.03 0.37
N THR A 52 -18.28 12.83 1.62
CA THR A 52 -19.21 12.71 2.75
C THR A 52 -18.96 13.85 3.74
N VAL A 53 -19.73 14.93 3.61
CA VAL A 53 -19.82 16.00 4.62
C VAL A 53 -20.97 15.63 5.54
N GLU A 54 -20.72 15.39 6.82
CA GLU A 54 -21.80 15.19 7.80
C GLU A 54 -22.63 16.48 7.89
N GLN A 55 -23.94 16.36 7.68
CA GLN A 55 -24.89 17.38 8.09
C GLN A 55 -25.26 17.11 9.55
N SER A 56 -25.27 18.16 10.37
CA SER A 56 -25.69 18.07 11.76
C SER A 56 -27.21 17.86 11.84
N GLU A 57 -27.63 16.63 12.11
CA GLU A 57 -29.02 16.32 12.48
C GLU A 57 -29.38 16.95 13.84
N PRO A 58 -30.66 17.26 14.09
CA PRO A 58 -31.10 17.84 15.35
C PRO A 58 -30.92 16.87 16.52
N GLU A 59 -30.77 17.43 17.72
CA GLU A 59 -30.44 16.70 18.95
C GLU A 59 -31.61 15.80 19.42
N ILE A 60 -31.64 14.56 18.94
CA ILE A 60 -32.57 13.52 19.40
C ILE A 60 -32.15 13.10 20.82
N ALA A 61 -33.11 13.10 21.75
CA ALA A 61 -32.88 12.69 23.13
C ALA A 61 -32.38 11.24 23.18
N ARG A 62 -31.13 11.05 23.65
CA ARG A 62 -30.47 9.75 23.72
C ARG A 62 -31.24 8.80 24.64
N GLN A 63 -31.40 7.55 24.21
CA GLN A 63 -32.17 6.55 24.93
C GLN A 63 -31.24 5.60 25.70
N GLU A 64 -31.47 5.46 27.01
CA GLU A 64 -30.70 4.54 27.85
C GLU A 64 -31.27 3.11 27.74
N ILE A 65 -30.39 2.14 27.51
CA ILE A 65 -30.70 0.72 27.39
C ILE A 65 -29.96 0.01 28.51
N LEU A 66 -30.67 -0.68 29.40
CA LEU A 66 -30.05 -1.49 30.45
C LEU A 66 -29.77 -2.90 29.92
N ILE A 67 -28.55 -3.38 30.06
CA ILE A 67 -28.15 -4.78 29.82
C ILE A 67 -27.80 -5.40 31.17
N LEU A 68 -28.60 -6.37 31.62
CA LEU A 68 -28.47 -7.03 32.91
C LEU A 68 -27.98 -8.48 32.70
N ASN A 69 -26.73 -8.73 33.06
CA ASN A 69 -26.11 -10.06 33.00
C ASN A 69 -26.37 -10.85 34.29
N SER A 70 -26.73 -12.13 34.19
CA SER A 70 -26.81 -13.03 35.36
C SER A 70 -25.45 -13.28 36.03
N TYR A 71 -24.37 -13.16 35.26
CA TYR A 71 -23.03 -13.60 35.67
C TYR A 71 -22.08 -12.42 35.88
N HIS A 72 -20.80 -12.62 35.56
CA HIS A 72 -19.71 -11.70 35.81
C HIS A 72 -18.90 -11.55 34.51
N PRO A 73 -18.25 -10.39 34.27
CA PRO A 73 -17.44 -10.21 33.07
C PRO A 73 -16.26 -11.18 33.05
N GLY A 74 -15.98 -11.78 31.89
CA GLY A 74 -15.04 -12.90 31.74
C GLY A 74 -15.69 -14.28 31.81
N TYR A 75 -17.01 -14.38 31.72
CA TYR A 75 -17.72 -15.63 31.45
C TYR A 75 -18.19 -15.66 29.98
N ALA A 76 -17.39 -16.31 29.13
CA ALA A 76 -17.41 -16.18 27.67
C ALA A 76 -18.81 -16.20 27.03
N PHE A 77 -19.72 -17.09 27.45
CA PHE A 77 -21.09 -17.13 26.90
C PHE A 77 -21.85 -15.81 27.09
N SER A 78 -21.79 -15.24 28.30
CA SER A 78 -22.43 -13.96 28.63
C SER A 78 -21.72 -12.80 27.92
N ASP A 79 -20.39 -12.85 27.81
CA ASP A 79 -19.61 -11.82 27.14
C ASP A 79 -19.85 -11.80 25.61
N ASP A 80 -19.93 -12.96 24.96
CA ASP A 80 -20.23 -13.13 23.53
C ASP A 80 -21.68 -12.70 23.21
N GLU A 81 -22.64 -13.12 24.03
CA GLU A 81 -24.05 -12.71 23.90
C GLU A 81 -24.19 -11.19 24.07
N GLN A 82 -23.50 -10.60 25.06
CA GLN A 82 -23.46 -9.17 25.29
C GLN A 82 -22.80 -8.41 24.14
N ALA A 83 -21.71 -8.95 23.57
CA ALA A 83 -21.08 -8.38 22.39
C ALA A 83 -22.07 -8.36 21.20
N GLY A 84 -22.82 -9.45 21.00
CA GLY A 84 -23.89 -9.55 20.00
C GLY A 84 -24.98 -8.49 20.17
N VAL A 85 -25.40 -8.22 21.41
CA VAL A 85 -26.33 -7.13 21.73
C VAL A 85 -25.73 -5.77 21.34
N ILE A 86 -24.50 -5.49 21.78
CA ILE A 86 -23.82 -4.20 21.58
C ILE A 86 -23.53 -3.91 20.10
N ASP A 87 -23.14 -4.93 19.32
CA ASP A 87 -22.82 -4.77 17.90
C ASP A 87 -24.04 -4.29 17.09
N VAL A 88 -25.21 -4.87 17.34
CA VAL A 88 -26.47 -4.46 16.66
C VAL A 88 -26.86 -3.02 16.98
N PHE A 89 -26.63 -2.55 18.21
CA PHE A 89 -26.87 -1.15 18.56
C PHE A 89 -25.84 -0.18 17.96
N ARG A 90 -24.57 -0.62 17.80
CA ARG A 90 -23.52 0.17 17.12
C ARG A 90 -23.77 0.31 15.61
N GLU A 91 -24.30 -0.71 14.94
CA GLU A 91 -24.56 -0.68 13.50
C GLU A 91 -25.74 0.22 13.10
N LYS A 92 -26.67 0.52 14.03
CA LYS A 92 -28.01 1.02 13.67
C LYS A 92 -28.34 2.47 13.98
N ASP A 93 -27.74 3.09 15.01
CA ASP A 93 -27.93 4.52 15.30
C ASP A 93 -26.83 5.05 16.24
N LYS A 94 -26.58 6.37 16.25
CA LYS A 94 -25.63 7.02 17.18
C LYS A 94 -26.28 7.41 18.52
N ASN A 95 -27.58 7.15 18.71
CA ASN A 95 -28.42 7.76 19.77
C ASN A 95 -28.77 6.86 20.97
N TRP A 96 -28.13 5.70 21.14
CA TRP A 96 -28.33 4.81 22.29
C TRP A 96 -27.20 4.91 23.33
N ILE A 97 -27.50 4.72 24.61
CA ILE A 97 -26.49 4.59 25.69
C ILE A 97 -26.68 3.23 26.37
N PRO A 98 -25.77 2.26 26.18
CA PRO A 98 -25.81 1.00 26.90
C PRO A 98 -25.29 1.18 28.33
N VAL A 99 -26.13 0.87 29.31
CA VAL A 99 -25.79 0.74 30.73
C VAL A 99 -25.67 -0.76 31.03
N ILE A 100 -24.53 -1.22 31.51
CA ILE A 100 -24.23 -2.64 31.66
C ILE A 100 -24.06 -2.98 33.14
N GLU A 101 -24.78 -4.01 33.61
CA GLU A 101 -24.72 -4.49 34.98
C GLU A 101 -24.57 -6.02 35.05
N TYR A 102 -24.12 -6.50 36.20
CA TYR A 102 -23.76 -7.90 36.45
C TYR A 102 -24.31 -8.34 37.81
N LEU A 103 -25.03 -9.46 37.87
CA LEU A 103 -25.55 -10.04 39.11
C LEU A 103 -24.54 -10.97 39.82
N TYR A 104 -23.42 -11.31 39.19
CA TYR A 104 -22.30 -12.09 39.76
C TYR A 104 -22.65 -13.50 40.28
N LEU A 105 -23.81 -14.07 39.95
CA LEU A 105 -24.33 -15.29 40.61
C LEU A 105 -23.47 -16.55 40.43
N LYS A 106 -22.67 -16.66 39.36
CA LYS A 106 -21.67 -17.74 39.20
C LYS A 106 -20.45 -17.63 40.14
N ARG A 107 -20.22 -16.47 40.80
CA ARG A 107 -19.23 -16.30 41.87
C ARG A 107 -19.84 -16.24 43.27
N LEU A 108 -21.09 -15.78 43.39
CA LEU A 108 -21.85 -15.68 44.64
C LEU A 108 -23.20 -16.42 44.52
N PRO A 109 -23.20 -17.76 44.47
CA PRO A 109 -24.40 -18.55 44.16
C PRO A 109 -25.43 -18.61 45.29
N ASP A 110 -25.13 -18.09 46.48
CA ASP A 110 -26.11 -18.05 47.59
C ASP A 110 -27.14 -16.91 47.47
N GLY A 111 -26.95 -16.00 46.49
CA GLY A 111 -27.87 -14.90 46.19
C GLY A 111 -28.02 -13.82 47.28
N ARG A 112 -27.34 -13.93 48.42
CA ARG A 112 -27.56 -13.04 49.58
C ARG A 112 -27.18 -11.58 49.31
N HIS A 113 -26.24 -11.36 48.39
CA HIS A 113 -25.82 -10.02 47.94
C HIS A 113 -26.88 -9.33 47.07
N LEU A 114 -27.82 -10.04 46.45
CA LEU A 114 -28.85 -9.45 45.58
C LEU A 114 -29.74 -8.43 46.34
N ALA A 115 -29.95 -8.63 47.64
CA ALA A 115 -30.70 -7.71 48.49
C ALA A 115 -29.99 -6.35 48.68
N GLU A 116 -28.65 -6.36 48.76
CA GLU A 116 -27.85 -5.13 48.83
C GLU A 116 -27.65 -4.50 47.44
N LEU A 117 -27.46 -5.34 46.41
CA LEU A 117 -27.40 -4.90 45.01
C LEU A 117 -28.69 -4.18 44.59
N LYS A 118 -29.86 -4.66 45.04
CA LYS A 118 -31.15 -3.97 44.88
C LYS A 118 -31.17 -2.58 45.52
N LYS A 119 -30.58 -2.39 46.71
CA LYS A 119 -30.47 -1.06 47.34
C LYS A 119 -29.55 -0.14 46.53
N LEU A 120 -28.41 -0.66 46.08
CA LEU A 120 -27.47 0.07 45.23
C LEU A 120 -28.12 0.50 43.92
N PHE A 121 -28.82 -0.40 43.22
CA PHE A 121 -29.55 -0.07 42.00
C PHE A 121 -30.67 0.95 42.24
N ARG A 122 -31.40 0.90 43.37
CA ARG A 122 -32.42 1.91 43.67
C ARG A 122 -31.80 3.31 43.83
N LEU A 123 -30.62 3.41 44.46
CA LEU A 123 -29.86 4.67 44.52
C LEU A 123 -29.33 5.09 43.14
N LYS A 124 -28.75 4.15 42.38
CA LYS A 124 -28.13 4.37 41.05
C LYS A 124 -29.15 4.81 39.98
N TYR A 125 -30.41 4.38 40.10
CA TYR A 125 -31.45 4.62 39.08
C TYR A 125 -32.62 5.50 39.54
N GLN A 126 -32.59 6.08 40.75
CA GLN A 126 -33.68 6.89 41.30
C GLN A 126 -34.19 7.99 40.35
N ASN A 127 -33.32 8.54 39.51
CA ASN A 127 -33.62 9.60 38.53
C ASN A 127 -33.42 9.16 37.06
N LYS A 128 -33.22 7.87 36.78
CA LYS A 128 -33.04 7.32 35.42
C LYS A 128 -34.32 6.68 34.87
N LYS A 129 -34.43 6.60 33.55
CA LYS A 129 -35.48 5.88 32.84
C LYS A 129 -34.88 5.14 31.67
N PHE A 130 -34.95 3.81 31.71
CA PHE A 130 -34.55 2.96 30.60
C PHE A 130 -35.68 2.88 29.57
N SER A 131 -35.34 2.91 28.29
CA SER A 131 -36.33 2.68 27.21
C SER A 131 -36.64 1.20 27.02
N VAL A 132 -35.69 0.33 27.35
CA VAL A 132 -35.82 -1.14 27.38
C VAL A 132 -34.78 -1.72 28.34
N VAL A 133 -35.10 -2.87 28.96
CA VAL A 133 -34.16 -3.70 29.73
C VAL A 133 -33.92 -4.99 28.98
N ILE A 134 -32.66 -5.32 28.70
CA ILE A 134 -32.23 -6.59 28.12
C ILE A 134 -31.72 -7.47 29.26
N ALA A 135 -32.34 -8.63 29.48
CA ALA A 135 -32.05 -9.53 30.60
C ALA A 135 -31.49 -10.87 30.09
N MET A 136 -30.31 -11.24 30.58
CA MET A 136 -29.50 -12.33 30.01
C MET A 136 -29.36 -13.52 30.98
N ASP A 137 -29.90 -14.66 30.58
CA ASP A 137 -30.10 -15.89 31.38
C ASP A 137 -31.12 -15.71 32.54
N ASN A 138 -31.68 -16.83 33.02
CA ASN A 138 -32.84 -16.90 33.91
C ASN A 138 -32.73 -16.00 35.15
N PRO A 139 -31.60 -15.93 35.89
CA PRO A 139 -31.53 -15.10 37.09
C PRO A 139 -31.65 -13.59 36.82
N ALA A 140 -31.16 -13.11 35.68
CA ALA A 140 -31.33 -11.72 35.28
C ALA A 140 -32.77 -11.44 34.84
N LEU A 141 -33.41 -12.38 34.16
CA LEU A 141 -34.83 -12.27 33.84
C LEU A 141 -35.68 -12.23 35.11
N GLU A 142 -35.48 -13.16 36.05
CA GLU A 142 -36.16 -13.19 37.35
C GLU A 142 -35.94 -11.89 38.14
N PHE A 143 -34.69 -11.43 38.26
CA PHE A 143 -34.39 -10.15 38.92
C PHE A 143 -35.01 -8.95 38.20
N ALA A 144 -35.03 -8.91 36.87
CA ALA A 144 -35.70 -7.85 36.12
C ALA A 144 -37.23 -7.88 36.36
N ILE A 145 -37.83 -9.07 36.31
CA ILE A 145 -39.26 -9.35 36.54
C ILE A 145 -39.71 -8.89 37.94
N ASP A 146 -38.97 -9.23 38.99
CA ASP A 146 -39.34 -8.90 40.38
C ASP A 146 -39.09 -7.43 40.76
N ASN A 147 -38.30 -6.70 39.96
CA ASN A 147 -37.87 -5.34 40.28
C ASN A 147 -38.29 -4.28 39.24
N GLN A 148 -39.02 -4.67 38.20
CA GLN A 148 -39.37 -3.84 37.04
C GLN A 148 -40.00 -2.47 37.39
N ALA A 149 -40.93 -2.45 38.35
CA ALA A 149 -41.59 -1.22 38.81
C ALA A 149 -40.79 -0.42 39.85
N ASP A 150 -39.86 -1.07 40.56
CA ASP A 150 -39.12 -0.55 41.72
C ASP A 150 -37.75 0.06 41.32
N LEU A 151 -37.10 -0.54 40.32
CA LEU A 151 -35.77 -0.15 39.83
C LEU A 151 -35.75 0.36 38.39
N PHE A 152 -36.67 -0.11 37.54
CA PHE A 152 -36.60 0.07 36.08
C PHE A 152 -37.77 0.86 35.49
N GLY A 153 -38.60 1.50 36.32
CA GLY A 153 -39.62 2.46 35.90
C GLY A 153 -40.76 1.89 35.05
N ASN A 154 -40.96 0.57 35.04
CA ASN A 154 -41.82 -0.17 34.10
C ASN A 154 -41.35 -0.12 32.64
N ALA A 155 -40.04 0.00 32.41
CA ALA A 155 -39.45 -0.28 31.10
C ALA A 155 -39.82 -1.71 30.64
N PRO A 156 -40.09 -1.94 29.34
CA PRO A 156 -40.29 -3.29 28.82
C PRO A 156 -39.02 -4.13 28.95
N ILE A 157 -39.18 -5.44 29.18
CA ILE A 157 -38.08 -6.40 29.28
C ILE A 157 -38.00 -7.23 28.00
N VAL A 158 -36.79 -7.36 27.46
CA VAL A 158 -36.44 -8.29 26.39
C VAL A 158 -35.43 -9.30 26.93
N PHE A 159 -35.74 -10.59 26.89
CA PHE A 159 -34.83 -11.63 27.40
C PHE A 159 -34.08 -12.39 26.32
N CYS A 160 -32.93 -12.96 26.71
CA CYS A 160 -32.13 -13.94 25.98
C CYS A 160 -31.39 -14.87 26.96
N GLY A 161 -30.74 -15.91 26.45
CA GLY A 161 -30.07 -16.94 27.27
C GLY A 161 -31.01 -17.77 28.14
N ILE A 162 -32.33 -17.75 27.90
CA ILE A 162 -33.31 -18.34 28.81
C ILE A 162 -33.41 -19.85 28.59
N ASN A 163 -32.89 -20.58 29.57
CA ASN A 163 -32.85 -22.03 29.63
C ASN A 163 -34.16 -22.60 30.22
N ASN A 164 -34.65 -23.72 29.66
CA ASN A 164 -35.85 -24.43 30.12
C ASN A 164 -37.11 -23.52 30.25
N TYR A 165 -37.30 -22.57 29.32
CA TYR A 165 -38.44 -21.66 29.34
C TYR A 165 -39.79 -22.38 29.45
N THR A 166 -40.68 -21.87 30.30
CA THR A 166 -42.09 -22.29 30.33
C THR A 166 -43.01 -21.07 30.21
N PRO A 167 -44.17 -21.15 29.50
CA PRO A 167 -45.13 -20.04 29.41
C PRO A 167 -45.67 -19.53 30.76
N SER A 168 -45.48 -20.30 31.83
CA SER A 168 -45.72 -19.90 33.22
C SER A 168 -44.91 -18.68 33.66
N LEU A 169 -43.67 -18.52 33.16
CA LEU A 169 -42.75 -17.45 33.57
C LEU A 169 -43.29 -16.05 33.24
N LEU A 170 -44.03 -15.91 32.13
CA LEU A 170 -44.60 -14.64 31.68
C LEU A 170 -46.09 -14.49 32.03
N LYS A 171 -46.67 -15.40 32.82
CA LYS A 171 -48.12 -15.50 33.02
C LYS A 171 -48.69 -14.25 33.71
N GLY A 172 -49.33 -13.40 32.93
CA GLY A 172 -49.93 -12.13 33.39
C GLY A 172 -49.09 -10.88 33.13
N ARG A 173 -47.91 -11.02 32.48
CA ARG A 173 -47.08 -9.90 32.02
C ARG A 173 -47.34 -9.66 30.53
N SER A 174 -47.32 -8.39 30.10
CA SER A 174 -47.67 -7.95 28.73
C SER A 174 -46.64 -6.97 28.13
N ASP A 175 -45.51 -6.90 28.81
CA ASP A 175 -44.44 -5.93 28.78
C ASP A 175 -43.07 -6.65 28.80
N VAL A 176 -43.10 -7.99 28.78
CA VAL A 176 -41.93 -8.88 28.70
C VAL A 176 -42.05 -9.72 27.43
N THR A 177 -41.01 -9.74 26.61
CA THR A 177 -40.85 -10.59 25.41
C THR A 177 -39.38 -11.03 25.30
N GLY A 178 -38.99 -11.76 24.27
CA GLY A 178 -37.59 -12.19 24.11
C GLY A 178 -37.40 -13.43 23.23
N ILE A 179 -36.22 -14.02 23.33
CA ILE A 179 -35.81 -15.21 22.62
C ILE A 179 -35.34 -16.29 23.60
N VAL A 180 -35.81 -17.53 23.42
CA VAL A 180 -35.49 -18.68 24.28
C VAL A 180 -34.17 -19.31 23.82
N GLU A 181 -33.33 -19.75 24.75
CA GLU A 181 -32.13 -20.52 24.41
C GLU A 181 -32.56 -21.93 23.93
N ALA A 182 -32.64 -22.10 22.61
CA ALA A 182 -33.08 -23.33 21.97
C ALA A 182 -31.95 -23.95 21.14
N ILE A 183 -31.41 -25.08 21.59
CA ILE A 183 -30.36 -25.84 20.90
C ILE A 183 -30.96 -26.91 19.99
N ASP A 184 -30.50 -27.00 18.73
CA ASP A 184 -30.99 -28.03 17.81
C ASP A 184 -30.18 -29.35 17.89
N ILE A 185 -30.42 -30.08 18.98
CA ILE A 185 -29.90 -31.45 19.18
C ILE A 185 -30.35 -32.38 18.04
N ALA A 186 -31.60 -32.25 17.58
CA ALA A 186 -32.16 -33.15 16.56
C ALA A 186 -31.53 -32.93 15.18
N GLY A 187 -31.40 -31.68 14.73
CA GLY A 187 -30.72 -31.31 13.49
C GLY A 187 -29.22 -31.63 13.52
N THR A 188 -28.60 -31.60 14.70
CA THR A 188 -27.23 -32.08 14.91
C THR A 188 -27.14 -33.60 14.70
N ILE A 189 -28.02 -34.40 15.30
CA ILE A 189 -28.05 -35.86 15.08
C ILE A 189 -28.38 -36.20 13.62
N GLU A 190 -29.28 -35.44 12.96
CA GLU A 190 -29.62 -35.66 11.56
C GLU A 190 -28.43 -35.39 10.63
N VAL A 191 -27.60 -34.36 10.88
CA VAL A 191 -26.37 -34.16 10.10
C VAL A 191 -25.27 -35.16 10.46
N MET A 192 -25.15 -35.57 11.73
CA MET A 192 -24.25 -36.67 12.15
C MET A 192 -24.51 -37.94 11.33
N LEU A 193 -25.77 -38.42 11.31
CA LEU A 193 -26.15 -39.66 10.64
C LEU A 193 -26.21 -39.54 9.11
N ARG A 194 -26.39 -38.32 8.57
CA ARG A 194 -26.23 -38.04 7.13
C ARG A 194 -24.77 -38.11 6.68
N LEU A 195 -23.84 -37.61 7.50
CA LEU A 195 -22.40 -37.64 7.20
C LEU A 195 -21.79 -39.02 7.46
N HIS A 196 -22.32 -39.76 8.44
CA HIS A 196 -21.84 -41.08 8.85
C HIS A 196 -22.98 -42.13 8.82
N PRO A 197 -23.46 -42.55 7.63
CA PRO A 197 -24.62 -43.44 7.50
C PRO A 197 -24.41 -44.88 7.99
N ALA A 198 -23.20 -45.23 8.42
CA ALA A 198 -22.87 -46.55 8.99
C ALA A 198 -23.05 -46.63 10.51
N THR A 199 -23.22 -45.49 11.20
CA THR A 199 -23.21 -45.39 12.66
C THR A 199 -24.23 -46.32 13.34
N GLN A 200 -23.76 -47.12 14.29
CA GLN A 200 -24.58 -48.00 15.13
C GLN A 200 -24.81 -47.44 16.52
N GLU A 201 -23.95 -46.54 17.01
CA GLU A 201 -24.03 -45.96 18.36
C GLU A 201 -23.67 -44.47 18.41
N ILE A 202 -24.39 -43.71 19.24
CA ILE A 202 -24.04 -42.35 19.64
C ILE A 202 -23.71 -42.37 21.13
N PHE A 203 -22.46 -42.02 21.45
CA PHE A 203 -21.95 -41.89 22.81
C PHE A 203 -22.17 -40.45 23.30
N SER A 204 -22.90 -40.27 24.40
CA SER A 204 -23.19 -38.96 25.00
C SER A 204 -22.62 -38.92 26.43
N PRO A 205 -21.44 -38.32 26.64
CA PRO A 205 -20.90 -38.11 27.98
C PRO A 205 -21.72 -37.09 28.76
N ASN A 206 -22.02 -37.40 30.02
CA ASN A 206 -22.80 -36.55 30.92
C ASN A 206 -22.13 -36.40 32.29
N ASP A 207 -22.43 -35.30 32.97
CA ASP A 207 -22.09 -35.05 34.37
C ASP A 207 -23.34 -35.10 35.27
N TYR A 208 -23.16 -34.77 36.55
CA TYR A 208 -24.23 -34.71 37.56
C TYR A 208 -24.75 -33.28 37.83
N THR A 209 -24.35 -32.28 37.04
CA THR A 209 -24.81 -30.90 37.21
C THR A 209 -26.28 -30.76 36.81
N ALA A 210 -26.99 -29.76 37.35
CA ALA A 210 -28.38 -29.51 36.98
C ALA A 210 -28.53 -29.26 35.46
N THR A 211 -27.56 -28.57 34.84
CA THR A 211 -27.51 -28.31 33.39
C THR A 211 -27.26 -29.60 32.61
N GLY A 212 -26.26 -30.40 32.98
CA GLY A 212 -25.96 -31.67 32.31
C GLY A 212 -27.10 -32.68 32.40
N LEU A 213 -27.78 -32.76 33.55
CA LEU A 213 -28.97 -33.60 33.73
C LEU A 213 -30.19 -33.10 32.91
N ALA A 214 -30.36 -31.78 32.75
CA ALA A 214 -31.39 -31.21 31.88
C ALA A 214 -31.13 -31.53 30.39
N MET A 215 -29.90 -31.29 29.92
CA MET A 215 -29.47 -31.60 28.55
C MET A 215 -29.57 -33.10 28.24
N ARG A 216 -29.16 -33.96 29.19
CA ARG A 216 -29.33 -35.42 29.08
C ARG A 216 -30.81 -35.80 28.90
N LYS A 217 -31.71 -35.22 29.71
CA LYS A 217 -33.16 -35.50 29.64
C LYS A 217 -33.78 -35.03 28.32
N GLU A 218 -33.31 -33.92 27.75
CA GLU A 218 -33.75 -33.44 26.44
C GLU A 218 -33.31 -34.40 25.31
N LEU A 219 -32.06 -34.86 25.35
CA LEU A 219 -31.56 -35.87 24.42
C LEU A 219 -32.27 -37.23 24.59
N GLU A 220 -32.50 -37.69 25.83
CA GLU A 220 -33.27 -38.91 26.12
C GLU A 220 -34.69 -38.86 25.54
N ALA A 221 -35.35 -37.68 25.54
CA ALA A 221 -36.65 -37.49 24.91
C ALA A 221 -36.62 -37.58 23.37
N LEU A 222 -35.45 -37.34 22.74
CA LEU A 222 -35.25 -37.46 21.29
C LEU A 222 -34.85 -38.88 20.83
N VAL A 223 -34.35 -39.74 21.72
CA VAL A 223 -33.92 -41.13 21.36
C VAL A 223 -34.98 -41.90 20.55
N PRO A 224 -36.29 -41.86 20.84
CA PRO A 224 -37.30 -42.57 20.05
C PRO A 224 -37.40 -42.13 18.57
N ARG A 225 -37.03 -40.88 18.24
CA ARG A 225 -36.96 -40.37 16.85
C ARG A 225 -35.86 -41.06 16.03
N PHE A 226 -34.81 -41.54 16.72
CA PHE A 226 -33.58 -42.04 16.11
C PHE A 226 -33.35 -43.55 16.35
N ALA A 227 -34.44 -44.32 16.50
CA ALA A 227 -34.46 -45.74 16.87
C ALA A 227 -33.70 -46.74 15.96
N LYS A 228 -32.98 -46.27 14.93
CA LYS A 228 -32.02 -47.06 14.14
C LYS A 228 -30.62 -47.13 14.76
N VAL A 229 -30.34 -46.30 15.77
CA VAL A 229 -29.01 -46.10 16.36
C VAL A 229 -29.12 -46.23 17.88
N ARG A 230 -28.15 -46.90 18.52
CA ARG A 230 -28.10 -47.01 19.99
C ARG A 230 -27.62 -45.68 20.58
N PHE A 231 -28.17 -45.27 21.72
CA PHE A 231 -27.62 -44.16 22.50
C PHE A 231 -26.97 -44.73 23.76
N ARG A 232 -25.68 -44.41 23.97
CA ARG A 232 -24.91 -44.80 25.15
C ARG A 232 -24.62 -43.55 25.99
N PHE A 233 -25.31 -43.42 27.10
CA PHE A 233 -25.10 -42.37 28.08
C PHE A 233 -24.12 -42.84 29.16
N THR A 234 -23.26 -41.95 29.64
CA THR A 234 -22.45 -42.23 30.84
C THR A 234 -23.23 -41.87 32.12
N ASP A 235 -22.95 -42.61 33.18
CA ASP A 235 -23.09 -42.11 34.55
C ASP A 235 -21.91 -41.17 34.88
N PRO A 236 -21.91 -40.46 36.03
CA PRO A 236 -20.80 -39.59 36.41
C PRO A 236 -19.47 -40.34 36.58
N LEU A 237 -18.52 -40.06 35.68
CA LEU A 237 -17.16 -40.59 35.65
C LEU A 237 -16.14 -39.50 36.02
N THR A 238 -14.94 -39.89 36.47
CA THR A 238 -13.79 -38.96 36.48
C THR A 238 -13.33 -38.70 35.05
N MET A 239 -12.55 -37.64 34.83
CA MET A 239 -12.00 -37.37 33.49
C MET A 239 -11.14 -38.53 32.98
N GLU A 240 -10.33 -39.15 33.83
CA GLU A 240 -9.50 -40.32 33.47
C GLU A 240 -10.35 -41.56 33.13
N GLU A 241 -11.42 -41.83 33.89
CA GLU A 241 -12.40 -42.89 33.57
C GLU A 241 -13.07 -42.62 32.21
N LEU A 242 -13.40 -41.37 31.91
CA LEU A 242 -14.12 -40.97 30.70
C LEU A 242 -13.24 -40.97 29.43
N LEU A 243 -12.01 -40.46 29.49
CA LEU A 243 -11.09 -40.48 28.36
C LEU A 243 -10.79 -41.92 27.92
N LYS A 244 -10.67 -42.84 28.88
CA LYS A 244 -10.48 -44.27 28.61
C LYS A 244 -11.69 -44.95 27.96
N GLU A 245 -12.91 -44.49 28.26
CA GLU A 245 -14.13 -44.93 27.56
C GLU A 245 -14.20 -44.36 26.13
N LEU A 246 -13.70 -43.13 25.91
CA LEU A 246 -13.59 -42.53 24.58
C LEU A 246 -12.55 -43.26 23.69
N GLU A 247 -11.36 -43.58 24.22
CA GLU A 247 -10.35 -44.39 23.53
C GLU A 247 -10.89 -45.76 23.05
N GLY A 248 -11.81 -46.35 23.84
CA GLY A 248 -12.40 -47.65 23.59
C GLY A 248 -13.53 -47.68 22.56
N LEU A 249 -13.96 -46.53 22.01
CA LEU A 249 -15.11 -46.48 21.11
C LEU A 249 -14.85 -47.18 19.76
N PRO A 250 -15.78 -48.05 19.30
CA PRO A 250 -15.65 -48.71 18.01
C PRO A 250 -15.91 -47.72 16.85
N LYS A 251 -15.43 -48.05 15.65
CA LYS A 251 -15.41 -47.14 14.49
C LYS A 251 -16.78 -46.80 13.89
N ASP A 252 -17.82 -47.48 14.33
CA ASP A 252 -19.23 -47.23 14.02
C ASP A 252 -19.95 -46.43 15.12
N SER A 253 -19.22 -45.92 16.12
CA SER A 253 -19.72 -44.93 17.08
C SER A 253 -19.45 -43.49 16.63
N LEU A 254 -20.25 -42.54 17.13
CA LEU A 254 -19.97 -41.09 17.12
C LEU A 254 -20.10 -40.54 18.55
N VAL A 255 -19.42 -39.42 18.84
CA VAL A 255 -19.59 -38.71 20.12
C VAL A 255 -20.48 -37.48 19.93
N LEU A 256 -21.47 -37.31 20.81
CA LEU A 256 -22.32 -36.13 20.91
C LEU A 256 -22.07 -35.41 22.24
N GLN A 257 -21.22 -34.39 22.21
CA GLN A 257 -20.83 -33.60 23.37
C GLN A 257 -21.76 -32.39 23.56
N ILE A 258 -22.94 -32.64 24.11
CA ILE A 258 -23.89 -31.57 24.51
C ILE A 258 -23.49 -30.93 25.84
N GLY A 259 -23.05 -31.72 26.82
CA GLY A 259 -22.70 -31.27 28.18
C GLY A 259 -21.27 -31.64 28.59
N PHE A 260 -21.12 -31.95 29.88
CA PHE A 260 -19.86 -32.14 30.62
C PHE A 260 -19.12 -30.82 30.93
N ILE A 261 -19.16 -30.46 32.21
CA ILE A 261 -18.50 -29.31 32.87
C ILE A 261 -17.71 -29.78 34.10
N THR A 262 -18.24 -30.74 34.87
CA THR A 262 -17.67 -31.18 36.15
C THR A 262 -17.58 -32.70 36.21
N ASP A 263 -16.40 -33.25 36.53
CA ASP A 263 -16.24 -34.69 36.69
C ASP A 263 -16.67 -35.20 38.09
N LYS A 264 -16.78 -36.52 38.23
CA LYS A 264 -17.14 -37.24 39.47
C LYS A 264 -16.29 -36.89 40.70
N SER A 265 -15.08 -36.33 40.53
CA SER A 265 -14.23 -35.88 41.64
C SER A 265 -14.62 -34.49 42.16
N GLY A 266 -15.48 -33.77 41.44
CA GLY A 266 -15.82 -32.37 41.70
C GLY A 266 -14.88 -31.37 41.00
N ARG A 267 -13.96 -31.83 40.13
CA ARG A 267 -13.15 -30.93 39.29
C ARG A 267 -14.03 -30.37 38.17
N ALA A 268 -14.17 -29.05 38.15
CA ALA A 268 -14.67 -28.33 36.99
C ALA A 268 -13.55 -28.17 35.94
N PHE A 269 -13.94 -28.17 34.66
CA PHE A 269 -13.08 -28.01 33.49
C PHE A 269 -13.60 -26.87 32.62
N ASP A 270 -12.75 -26.26 31.80
CA ASP A 270 -13.22 -25.32 30.79
C ASP A 270 -13.92 -26.05 29.62
N ILE A 271 -14.82 -25.34 28.93
CA ILE A 271 -15.52 -25.85 27.74
C ILE A 271 -14.52 -26.17 26.62
N SER A 272 -13.48 -25.35 26.43
CA SER A 272 -12.38 -25.60 25.49
C SER A 272 -11.53 -26.81 25.92
N GLU A 273 -10.95 -26.77 27.12
CA GLU A 273 -10.15 -27.84 27.76
C GLU A 273 -10.82 -29.22 27.63
N THR A 274 -12.10 -29.32 27.98
CA THR A 274 -12.87 -30.58 27.90
C THR A 274 -13.01 -31.08 26.45
N THR A 275 -13.11 -30.17 25.48
CA THR A 275 -13.28 -30.51 24.06
C THR A 275 -11.95 -30.96 23.44
N GLU A 276 -10.86 -30.28 23.77
CA GLU A 276 -9.52 -30.65 23.30
C GLU A 276 -9.11 -32.04 23.84
N LEU A 277 -9.29 -32.28 25.14
CA LEU A 277 -9.01 -33.58 25.76
C LEU A 277 -9.80 -34.71 25.09
N PHE A 278 -11.08 -34.51 24.79
CA PHE A 278 -11.89 -35.52 24.09
C PHE A 278 -11.39 -35.73 22.64
N TYR A 279 -10.98 -34.67 21.94
CA TYR A 279 -10.48 -34.74 20.56
C TYR A 279 -9.14 -35.46 20.43
N GLU A 280 -8.25 -35.33 21.43
CA GLU A 280 -6.99 -36.08 21.47
C GLU A 280 -7.25 -37.59 21.64
N HIS A 281 -8.15 -37.97 22.56
CA HIS A 281 -8.35 -39.37 22.96
C HIS A 281 -9.44 -40.11 22.14
N SER A 282 -10.35 -39.40 21.46
CA SER A 282 -11.41 -40.03 20.65
C SER A 282 -10.89 -40.57 19.31
N PRO A 283 -11.08 -41.87 19.00
CA PRO A 283 -10.81 -42.42 17.68
C PRO A 283 -11.89 -42.08 16.64
N VAL A 284 -13.01 -41.49 17.07
CA VAL A 284 -14.22 -41.24 16.27
C VAL A 284 -14.62 -39.75 16.24
N PRO A 285 -15.42 -39.30 15.26
CA PRO A 285 -15.91 -37.92 15.18
C PRO A 285 -16.69 -37.47 16.42
N ILE A 286 -16.41 -36.23 16.85
CA ILE A 286 -17.14 -35.53 17.92
C ILE A 286 -18.00 -34.42 17.30
N TYR A 287 -19.25 -34.31 17.74
CA TYR A 287 -20.20 -33.25 17.37
C TYR A 287 -20.76 -32.58 18.63
N SER A 288 -21.28 -31.36 18.49
CA SER A 288 -21.89 -30.59 19.59
C SER A 288 -23.06 -29.74 19.08
N THR A 289 -23.69 -28.98 19.98
CA THR A 289 -24.79 -28.04 19.74
C THR A 289 -24.45 -26.58 20.08
N TYR A 290 -23.23 -26.28 20.52
CA TYR A 290 -22.77 -24.93 20.87
C TYR A 290 -21.53 -24.51 20.07
N GLU A 291 -21.49 -23.24 19.62
CA GLU A 291 -20.37 -22.68 18.86
C GLU A 291 -19.07 -22.69 19.67
N GLN A 292 -19.13 -22.54 20.99
CA GLN A 292 -17.95 -22.42 21.86
C GLN A 292 -17.04 -23.66 21.91
N ARG A 293 -17.49 -24.81 21.39
CA ARG A 293 -16.65 -26.01 21.21
C ARG A 293 -16.01 -26.10 19.81
N LEU A 294 -16.41 -25.25 18.87
CA LEU A 294 -15.89 -25.21 17.50
C LEU A 294 -14.45 -24.66 17.49
N GLY A 295 -13.58 -25.29 16.69
CA GLY A 295 -12.13 -24.99 16.69
C GLY A 295 -11.32 -25.77 17.73
N PHE A 296 -11.96 -26.26 18.80
CA PHE A 296 -11.34 -27.05 19.88
C PHE A 296 -11.44 -28.57 19.69
N GLY A 297 -11.82 -29.04 18.49
CA GLY A 297 -11.75 -30.45 18.10
C GLY A 297 -13.05 -31.15 17.72
N ILE A 298 -14.21 -30.49 17.80
CA ILE A 298 -15.44 -31.02 17.18
C ILE A 298 -15.38 -30.92 15.65
N VAL A 299 -16.03 -31.86 14.95
CA VAL A 299 -16.32 -31.72 13.50
C VAL A 299 -17.24 -30.52 13.27
N GLY A 300 -18.21 -30.33 14.16
CA GLY A 300 -19.23 -29.27 14.06
C GLY A 300 -20.57 -29.71 14.61
N GLY A 301 -21.65 -29.21 13.99
CA GLY A 301 -23.03 -29.56 14.30
C GLY A 301 -24.01 -28.53 13.74
N LYS A 302 -25.22 -28.50 14.29
CA LYS A 302 -26.10 -27.33 14.18
C LYS A 302 -25.93 -26.54 15.50
N LEU A 303 -25.03 -25.58 15.49
CA LEU A 303 -24.46 -24.93 16.67
C LEU A 303 -25.17 -23.62 17.01
N LEU A 304 -25.62 -23.45 18.25
CA LEU A 304 -26.07 -22.17 18.78
C LEU A 304 -24.86 -21.24 19.00
N SER A 305 -24.96 -20.02 18.47
CA SER A 305 -23.98 -18.96 18.64
C SER A 305 -24.51 -17.94 19.66
N PRO A 306 -23.82 -17.73 20.81
CA PRO A 306 -24.28 -16.75 21.82
C PRO A 306 -24.35 -15.34 21.23
N ARG A 307 -23.38 -14.97 20.37
CA ARG A 307 -23.33 -13.65 19.73
C ARG A 307 -24.48 -13.42 18.74
N ILE A 308 -24.92 -14.46 18.03
CA ILE A 308 -26.12 -14.35 17.15
C ILE A 308 -27.40 -14.27 17.98
N HIS A 309 -27.49 -15.07 19.06
CA HIS A 309 -28.62 -15.07 19.99
C HIS A 309 -28.84 -13.68 20.63
N GLY A 310 -27.77 -13.07 21.16
CA GLY A 310 -27.79 -11.70 21.68
C GLY A 310 -28.08 -10.65 20.61
N ALA A 311 -27.57 -10.82 19.38
CA ALA A 311 -27.91 -9.95 18.26
C ALA A 311 -29.42 -10.02 17.90
N ASN A 312 -30.05 -11.19 18.00
CA ASN A 312 -31.50 -11.32 17.82
C ASN A 312 -32.31 -10.74 18.98
N ALA A 313 -31.83 -10.85 20.22
CA ALA A 313 -32.39 -10.13 21.36
C ALA A 313 -32.36 -8.60 21.15
N ALA A 314 -31.24 -8.05 20.65
CA ALA A 314 -31.15 -6.64 20.30
C ALA A 314 -32.07 -6.24 19.14
N ARG A 315 -32.32 -7.11 18.15
CA ARG A 315 -33.31 -6.86 17.09
C ARG A 315 -34.75 -6.83 17.64
N ILE A 316 -35.07 -7.65 18.64
CA ILE A 316 -36.35 -7.58 19.38
C ILE A 316 -36.43 -6.27 20.16
N ALA A 317 -35.37 -5.88 20.87
CA ALA A 317 -35.30 -4.61 21.59
C ALA A 317 -35.42 -3.39 20.66
N LEU A 318 -34.82 -3.40 19.47
CA LEU A 318 -34.99 -2.33 18.47
C LEU A 318 -36.45 -2.17 18.01
N ARG A 319 -37.24 -3.26 17.93
CA ARG A 319 -38.69 -3.17 17.64
C ARG A 319 -39.45 -2.48 18.78
N VAL A 320 -39.11 -2.80 20.04
CA VAL A 320 -39.67 -2.13 21.23
C VAL A 320 -39.32 -0.63 21.24
N LEU A 321 -38.06 -0.29 20.96
CA LEU A 321 -37.57 1.10 20.89
C LEU A 321 -38.20 1.89 19.73
N ALA A 322 -38.57 1.21 18.64
CA ALA A 322 -39.36 1.78 17.54
C ALA A 322 -40.86 1.96 17.86
N GLY A 323 -41.30 1.62 19.09
CA GLY A 323 -42.66 1.83 19.58
C GLY A 323 -43.60 0.61 19.46
N GLU A 324 -43.10 -0.56 19.04
CA GLU A 324 -43.89 -1.79 19.06
C GLU A 324 -44.03 -2.31 20.49
N LYS A 325 -45.27 -2.60 20.93
CA LYS A 325 -45.50 -3.12 22.28
C LYS A 325 -44.92 -4.52 22.41
N ALA A 326 -44.22 -4.82 23.51
CA ALA A 326 -43.66 -6.15 23.77
C ALA A 326 -44.72 -7.28 23.67
N SER A 327 -45.97 -7.03 24.08
CA SER A 327 -47.11 -7.97 23.92
C SER A 327 -47.55 -8.24 22.47
N ALA A 328 -47.14 -7.42 21.50
CA ALA A 328 -47.34 -7.69 20.07
C ALA A 328 -46.17 -8.49 19.46
N ILE A 329 -45.02 -8.52 20.11
CA ILE A 329 -43.85 -9.28 19.69
C ILE A 329 -43.92 -10.68 20.31
N PRO A 330 -44.14 -11.75 19.53
CA PRO A 330 -44.16 -13.11 20.08
C PRO A 330 -42.77 -13.48 20.60
N VAL A 331 -42.73 -14.23 21.70
CA VAL A 331 -41.51 -14.89 22.18
C VAL A 331 -41.00 -15.81 21.07
N VAL A 332 -39.71 -15.71 20.75
CA VAL A 332 -39.08 -16.53 19.71
C VAL A 332 -38.62 -17.85 20.33
N PHE A 333 -39.14 -18.95 19.79
CA PHE A 333 -38.81 -20.34 20.15
C PHE A 333 -38.00 -21.06 19.07
N GLU A 334 -37.80 -20.42 17.91
CA GLU A 334 -37.01 -21.01 16.82
C GLU A 334 -35.52 -20.98 17.19
N SER A 335 -34.84 -22.10 16.96
CA SER A 335 -33.42 -22.23 17.25
C SER A 335 -32.59 -21.46 16.24
N ASP A 336 -31.86 -20.46 16.73
CA ASP A 336 -30.84 -19.71 15.99
C ASP A 336 -29.61 -20.55 15.59
N SER A 337 -29.56 -21.82 15.97
CA SER A 337 -28.43 -22.70 15.69
C SER A 337 -28.16 -22.82 14.19
N GLN A 338 -26.93 -22.53 13.76
CA GLN A 338 -26.51 -22.59 12.36
C GLN A 338 -25.70 -23.86 12.09
N PHE A 339 -25.69 -24.34 10.85
CA PHE A 339 -24.79 -25.42 10.46
C PHE A 339 -23.35 -24.90 10.41
N MET A 340 -22.50 -25.38 11.32
CA MET A 340 -21.14 -24.86 11.52
C MET A 340 -20.15 -26.01 11.70
N PHE A 341 -19.04 -25.98 10.96
CA PHE A 341 -18.05 -27.08 10.91
C PHE A 341 -16.60 -26.60 10.87
N ASP A 342 -15.67 -27.45 11.32
CA ASP A 342 -14.23 -27.21 11.25
C ASP A 342 -13.57 -28.01 10.13
N TYR A 343 -12.95 -27.33 9.17
CA TYR A 343 -12.29 -27.97 8.03
C TYR A 343 -11.12 -28.91 8.42
N LYS A 344 -10.33 -28.58 9.46
CA LYS A 344 -9.21 -29.43 9.91
C LYS A 344 -9.75 -30.74 10.48
N VAL A 345 -10.78 -30.67 11.32
CA VAL A 345 -11.38 -31.84 11.96
C VAL A 345 -12.15 -32.68 10.93
N MET A 346 -12.90 -32.05 10.02
CA MET A 346 -13.48 -32.72 8.84
C MET A 346 -12.41 -33.47 8.04
N SER A 347 -11.23 -32.86 7.83
CA SER A 347 -10.12 -33.49 7.11
C SER A 347 -9.53 -34.70 7.84
N ARG A 348 -9.39 -34.66 9.18
CA ARG A 348 -8.97 -35.82 10.00
C ARG A 348 -9.88 -37.03 9.80
N PHE A 349 -11.19 -36.79 9.67
CA PHE A 349 -12.21 -37.85 9.51
C PHE A 349 -12.68 -38.06 8.06
N GLY A 350 -12.01 -37.47 7.06
CA GLY A 350 -12.29 -37.70 5.64
C GLY A 350 -13.62 -37.14 5.12
N ILE A 351 -14.24 -36.20 5.83
CA ILE A 351 -15.59 -35.68 5.53
C ILE A 351 -15.50 -34.61 4.42
N PRO A 352 -16.13 -34.79 3.24
CA PRO A 352 -16.03 -33.83 2.14
C PRO A 352 -17.00 -32.65 2.33
N LEU A 353 -16.56 -31.45 1.92
CA LEU A 353 -17.37 -30.22 1.95
C LEU A 353 -18.71 -30.34 1.21
N SER A 354 -18.80 -31.19 0.18
CA SER A 354 -20.01 -31.42 -0.61
C SER A 354 -21.08 -32.28 0.09
N ALA A 355 -20.77 -32.92 1.22
CA ALA A 355 -21.75 -33.68 2.00
C ALA A 355 -22.53 -32.81 3.01
N LEU A 356 -21.99 -31.62 3.35
CA LEU A 356 -22.59 -30.68 4.29
C LEU A 356 -23.96 -30.16 3.82
N PRO A 357 -24.82 -29.67 4.75
CA PRO A 357 -26.02 -28.90 4.40
C PRO A 357 -25.72 -27.60 3.64
N GLU A 358 -26.71 -27.09 2.92
CA GLU A 358 -26.64 -25.74 2.33
C GLU A 358 -26.55 -24.67 3.42
N ASN A 359 -25.92 -23.53 3.10
CA ASN A 359 -25.61 -22.44 4.02
C ASN A 359 -24.75 -22.82 5.25
N SER A 360 -24.01 -23.93 5.19
CA SER A 360 -23.05 -24.30 6.25
C SER A 360 -21.86 -23.34 6.30
N THR A 361 -21.62 -22.75 7.48
CA THR A 361 -20.39 -22.00 7.78
C THR A 361 -19.26 -22.98 8.08
N VAL A 362 -18.07 -22.76 7.50
CA VAL A 362 -16.92 -23.66 7.70
C VAL A 362 -15.68 -22.86 8.07
N ILE A 363 -15.21 -23.04 9.31
CA ILE A 363 -14.00 -22.41 9.84
C ILE A 363 -12.74 -23.21 9.46
N ASN A 364 -11.56 -22.64 9.71
CA ASN A 364 -10.25 -23.26 9.48
C ASN A 364 -9.99 -23.76 8.03
N LYS A 365 -10.82 -23.33 7.06
CA LYS A 365 -10.69 -23.66 5.64
C LYS A 365 -9.42 -23.04 5.04
N PRO A 366 -8.59 -23.80 4.30
CA PRO A 366 -7.39 -23.26 3.67
C PRO A 366 -7.76 -22.18 2.65
N VAL A 367 -7.22 -20.97 2.84
CA VAL A 367 -7.38 -19.87 1.90
C VAL A 367 -6.60 -20.22 0.63
N SER A 368 -7.28 -20.37 -0.50
CA SER A 368 -6.57 -20.65 -1.76
C SER A 368 -5.71 -19.46 -2.15
N PHE A 369 -4.57 -19.71 -2.81
CA PHE A 369 -3.68 -18.66 -3.31
C PHE A 369 -4.44 -17.63 -4.18
N TYR A 370 -5.43 -18.10 -4.95
CA TYR A 370 -6.33 -17.24 -5.72
C TYR A 370 -7.22 -16.35 -4.85
N ALA A 371 -7.77 -16.85 -3.74
CA ALA A 371 -8.59 -16.06 -2.83
C ALA A 371 -7.76 -15.03 -2.06
N ALA A 372 -6.59 -15.45 -1.54
CA ALA A 372 -5.68 -14.58 -0.79
C ALA A 372 -5.11 -13.42 -1.64
N HIS A 373 -4.81 -13.69 -2.92
CA HIS A 373 -4.15 -12.72 -3.81
C HIS A 373 -5.03 -12.33 -5.01
N ARG A 374 -6.36 -12.39 -4.88
CA ARG A 374 -7.32 -12.17 -5.98
C ARG A 374 -7.03 -10.90 -6.78
N VAL A 375 -6.82 -9.78 -6.10
CA VAL A 375 -6.50 -8.49 -6.72
C VAL A 375 -5.18 -8.55 -7.48
N VAL A 376 -4.11 -9.08 -6.85
CA VAL A 376 -2.79 -9.21 -7.47
C VAL A 376 -2.84 -10.10 -8.72
N ILE A 377 -3.57 -11.22 -8.67
CA ILE A 377 -3.70 -12.15 -9.78
C ILE A 377 -4.56 -11.57 -10.91
N GLN A 378 -5.63 -10.83 -10.58
CA GLN A 378 -6.43 -10.12 -11.59
C GLN A 378 -5.61 -9.01 -12.27
N THR A 379 -4.86 -8.21 -11.51
CA THR A 379 -3.96 -7.17 -12.05
C THR A 379 -2.83 -7.79 -12.88
N ALA A 380 -2.17 -8.85 -12.40
CA ALA A 380 -1.13 -9.55 -13.14
C ALA A 380 -1.67 -10.21 -14.42
N SER A 381 -2.88 -10.79 -14.38
CA SER A 381 -3.54 -11.33 -15.58
C SER A 381 -3.88 -10.22 -16.58
N GLY A 382 -4.35 -9.07 -16.10
CA GLY A 382 -4.58 -7.88 -16.93
C GLY A 382 -3.29 -7.37 -17.58
N ILE A 383 -2.18 -7.32 -16.81
CA ILE A 383 -0.85 -6.99 -17.32
C ILE A 383 -0.37 -8.02 -18.35
N VAL A 384 -0.53 -9.32 -18.10
CA VAL A 384 -0.14 -10.38 -19.06
C VAL A 384 -0.97 -10.33 -20.34
N VAL A 385 -2.28 -10.08 -20.27
CA VAL A 385 -3.14 -9.90 -21.45
C VAL A 385 -2.78 -8.60 -22.20
N PHE A 386 -2.53 -7.50 -21.49
CA PHE A 386 -2.07 -6.26 -22.08
C PHE A 386 -0.70 -6.43 -22.77
N LEU A 387 0.26 -7.08 -22.10
CA LEU A 387 1.56 -7.43 -22.68
C LEU A 387 1.41 -8.38 -23.86
N ALA A 388 0.51 -9.36 -23.84
CA ALA A 388 0.26 -10.24 -24.98
C ALA A 388 -0.33 -9.48 -26.18
N VAL A 389 -1.24 -8.52 -25.94
CA VAL A 389 -1.77 -7.62 -26.98
C VAL A 389 -0.67 -6.69 -27.52
N VAL A 390 0.13 -6.08 -26.64
CA VAL A 390 1.27 -5.22 -27.02
C VAL A 390 2.33 -6.01 -27.78
N ILE A 391 2.70 -7.21 -27.34
CA ILE A 391 3.64 -8.10 -28.03
C ILE A 391 3.05 -8.56 -29.37
N SER A 392 1.74 -8.80 -29.47
CA SER A 392 1.10 -9.14 -30.74
C SER A 392 1.12 -7.96 -31.72
N LEU A 393 0.78 -6.75 -31.25
CA LEU A 393 0.85 -5.50 -32.02
C LEU A 393 2.30 -5.17 -32.42
N LEU A 394 3.27 -5.33 -31.52
CA LEU A 394 4.69 -5.18 -31.80
C LEU A 394 5.18 -6.26 -32.76
N THR A 395 4.68 -7.50 -32.70
CA THR A 395 5.06 -8.56 -33.64
C THR A 395 4.48 -8.29 -35.03
N ILE A 396 3.22 -7.84 -35.13
CA ILE A 396 2.62 -7.38 -36.38
C ILE A 396 3.39 -6.17 -36.93
N ASN A 397 3.72 -5.20 -36.07
CA ASN A 397 4.53 -4.02 -36.43
C ASN A 397 5.95 -4.42 -36.85
N ILE A 398 6.61 -5.36 -36.18
CA ILE A 398 7.94 -5.86 -36.54
C ILE A 398 7.89 -6.69 -37.83
N ILE A 399 6.82 -7.42 -38.11
CA ILE A 399 6.64 -8.13 -39.39
C ILE A 399 6.36 -7.13 -40.53
N GLN A 400 5.54 -6.10 -40.29
CA GLN A 400 5.32 -5.00 -41.23
C GLN A 400 6.58 -4.18 -41.46
N ARG A 401 7.32 -3.83 -40.38
CA ARG A 401 8.57 -3.09 -40.41
C ARG A 401 9.69 -3.92 -41.02
N ARG A 402 9.78 -5.23 -40.78
CA ARG A 402 10.70 -6.11 -41.51
C ARG A 402 10.34 -6.17 -42.98
N ARG A 403 9.05 -6.33 -43.36
CA ARG A 403 8.65 -6.24 -44.77
C ARG A 403 8.99 -4.89 -45.40
N SER A 404 8.75 -3.79 -44.69
CA SER A 404 9.08 -2.44 -45.14
C SER A 404 10.59 -2.23 -45.24
N SER A 405 11.38 -2.63 -44.26
CA SER A 405 12.84 -2.58 -44.28
C SER A 405 13.47 -3.57 -45.27
N GLU A 406 12.86 -4.70 -45.59
CA GLU A 406 13.32 -5.58 -46.67
C GLU A 406 12.99 -4.97 -48.04
N VAL A 407 11.88 -4.26 -48.18
CA VAL A 407 11.52 -3.50 -49.38
C VAL A 407 12.41 -2.26 -49.54
N ILE A 408 12.64 -1.49 -48.46
CA ILE A 408 13.49 -0.31 -48.43
C ILE A 408 14.95 -0.69 -48.63
N ARG A 409 15.47 -1.72 -47.93
CA ARG A 409 16.83 -2.22 -48.19
C ARG A 409 16.96 -2.76 -49.62
N ARG A 410 15.92 -3.38 -50.18
CA ARG A 410 15.89 -3.75 -51.62
C ARG A 410 15.71 -2.58 -52.58
N SER A 411 15.20 -1.42 -52.15
CA SER A 411 15.17 -0.20 -52.98
C SER A 411 16.44 0.63 -52.80
N GLU A 412 17.09 0.57 -51.64
CA GLU A 412 18.27 1.33 -51.24
C GLU A 412 19.56 0.63 -51.69
N GLU A 413 19.71 -0.68 -51.48
CA GLU A 413 20.76 -1.47 -52.15
C GLU A 413 20.61 -1.43 -53.68
N ARG A 414 19.40 -1.15 -54.20
CA ARG A 414 19.14 -0.99 -55.63
C ARG A 414 19.40 0.44 -56.10
N PHE A 415 19.07 1.46 -55.32
CA PHE A 415 19.35 2.87 -55.62
C PHE A 415 20.84 3.18 -55.49
N ARG A 416 21.51 2.63 -54.48
CA ARG A 416 22.97 2.62 -54.33
C ARG A 416 23.62 1.89 -55.51
N ARG A 417 23.22 0.66 -55.83
CA ARG A 417 23.77 -0.05 -57.01
C ARG A 417 23.49 0.67 -58.34
N VAL A 418 22.36 1.37 -58.46
CA VAL A 418 22.07 2.22 -59.62
C VAL A 418 23.00 3.44 -59.65
N THR A 419 23.11 4.21 -58.56
CA THR A 419 23.95 5.42 -58.51
C THR A 419 25.46 5.13 -58.55
N GLU A 420 25.92 4.01 -57.98
CA GLU A 420 27.31 3.50 -58.12
C GLU A 420 27.57 2.94 -59.54
N SER A 421 26.54 2.67 -60.34
CA SER A 421 26.66 2.27 -61.76
C SER A 421 26.40 3.41 -62.76
N LEU A 422 25.92 4.57 -62.29
CA LEU A 422 25.67 5.76 -63.11
C LEU A 422 26.93 6.63 -63.21
N GLN A 423 27.04 7.35 -64.34
CA GLN A 423 28.19 8.22 -64.65
C GLN A 423 27.87 9.71 -64.43
N GLU A 424 26.77 10.03 -63.75
CA GLU A 424 26.24 11.39 -63.54
C GLU A 424 26.07 11.68 -62.04
N ALA A 425 26.23 12.94 -61.60
CA ALA A 425 26.41 13.30 -60.19
C ALA A 425 25.21 14.04 -59.56
N VAL A 426 24.54 13.43 -58.58
CA VAL A 426 23.44 14.02 -57.77
C VAL A 426 23.99 14.78 -56.53
N TRP A 427 23.40 15.92 -56.14
CA TRP A 427 23.87 16.79 -55.03
C TRP A 427 22.76 17.35 -54.09
N SER A 428 23.04 18.26 -53.14
CA SER A 428 22.11 19.14 -52.38
C SER A 428 22.76 20.20 -51.45
N ALA A 429 21.98 21.13 -50.86
CA ALA A 429 22.40 22.26 -50.00
C ALA A 429 21.30 22.77 -49.04
N ASP A 430 21.70 23.64 -48.09
CA ASP A 430 20.91 24.41 -47.10
C ASP A 430 20.79 25.91 -47.52
N LEU A 431 19.99 26.71 -46.81
CA LEU A 431 19.64 28.10 -47.14
C LEU A 431 20.55 29.21 -46.58
N SER A 432 21.77 28.86 -46.17
CA SER A 432 22.81 29.83 -45.84
C SER A 432 23.82 30.05 -46.98
N GLY A 433 23.59 29.44 -48.16
CA GLY A 433 24.55 29.34 -49.26
C GLY A 433 25.48 28.12 -49.17
N GLN A 434 25.19 27.13 -48.30
CA GLN A 434 26.14 26.10 -47.87
C GLN A 434 25.70 24.66 -48.23
N PHE A 435 26.63 23.85 -48.78
CA PHE A 435 26.35 22.51 -49.35
C PHE A 435 26.09 21.39 -48.33
N ASP A 436 25.19 20.44 -48.69
CA ASP A 436 24.73 19.42 -47.74
C ASP A 436 24.73 17.94 -48.25
N PHE A 437 24.53 17.58 -49.55
CA PHE A 437 24.80 16.21 -50.11
C PHE A 437 25.58 16.28 -51.44
N LEU A 438 26.46 15.30 -51.71
CA LEU A 438 27.22 15.17 -52.96
C LEU A 438 27.52 13.68 -53.24
N SER A 439 27.18 13.19 -54.44
CA SER A 439 27.42 11.79 -54.84
C SER A 439 28.83 11.53 -55.42
N PRO A 440 29.33 10.27 -55.45
CA PRO A 440 30.73 9.96 -55.76
C PRO A 440 31.22 10.40 -57.14
N ALA A 441 30.34 10.40 -58.15
CA ALA A 441 30.70 10.80 -59.52
C ALA A 441 31.25 12.24 -59.60
N MET A 442 30.89 13.13 -58.67
CA MET A 442 31.36 14.52 -58.62
C MET A 442 32.89 14.63 -58.61
N ALA A 443 33.58 13.71 -57.91
CA ALA A 443 35.05 13.67 -57.88
C ALA A 443 35.67 13.25 -59.23
N HIS A 444 34.99 12.41 -60.00
CA HIS A 444 35.43 11.97 -61.33
C HIS A 444 35.18 13.01 -62.43
N ILE A 445 34.22 13.92 -62.23
CA ILE A 445 33.90 15.02 -63.15
C ILE A 445 34.91 16.16 -63.02
N TYR A 446 35.26 16.56 -61.79
CA TYR A 446 36.19 17.67 -61.52
C TYR A 446 37.65 17.27 -61.25
N GLY A 447 37.93 15.98 -61.05
CA GLY A 447 39.29 15.49 -60.74
C GLY A 447 39.83 15.93 -59.37
N ARG A 448 38.97 16.36 -58.44
CA ARG A 448 39.36 16.88 -57.12
C ARG A 448 38.50 16.30 -55.97
N PRO A 449 39.02 16.26 -54.73
CA PRO A 449 38.27 15.76 -53.57
C PRO A 449 37.17 16.72 -53.10
N ILE A 450 36.06 16.16 -52.61
CA ILE A 450 34.88 16.91 -52.16
C ILE A 450 35.14 17.76 -50.89
N SER A 451 36.20 17.46 -50.13
CA SER A 451 36.48 18.06 -48.81
C SER A 451 36.88 19.54 -48.85
N GLU A 452 37.62 19.99 -49.87
CA GLU A 452 38.02 21.40 -50.01
C GLU A 452 36.81 22.32 -50.23
N MET A 453 35.74 21.78 -50.81
CA MET A 453 34.57 22.51 -51.32
C MET A 453 33.54 22.90 -50.24
N LYS A 454 33.72 22.46 -48.99
CA LYS A 454 32.79 22.74 -47.86
C LYS A 454 33.25 23.86 -46.93
N VAL A 455 34.54 24.18 -46.91
CA VAL A 455 35.15 25.09 -45.91
C VAL A 455 35.17 26.55 -46.40
N ASN A 456 35.25 26.76 -47.71
CA ASN A 456 35.05 28.05 -48.36
C ASN A 456 33.66 28.06 -49.03
N PRO A 457 32.67 28.82 -48.52
CA PRO A 457 31.34 28.94 -49.14
C PRO A 457 31.30 29.45 -50.60
N ASP A 458 32.39 29.96 -51.18
CA ASP A 458 32.39 30.52 -52.56
C ASP A 458 33.11 29.68 -53.64
N PHE A 459 33.99 28.74 -53.24
CA PHE A 459 35.05 28.12 -54.06
C PHE A 459 34.73 27.80 -55.54
N TRP A 460 33.61 27.14 -55.84
CA TRP A 460 33.34 26.52 -57.15
C TRP A 460 33.23 27.51 -58.33
N ILE A 461 33.09 28.81 -58.05
CA ILE A 461 33.20 29.86 -59.07
C ILE A 461 34.61 29.90 -59.70
N GLU A 462 35.66 29.54 -58.94
CA GLU A 462 37.06 29.54 -59.39
C GLU A 462 37.37 28.50 -60.49
N ALA A 463 36.50 27.49 -60.70
CA ALA A 463 36.78 26.31 -61.54
C ALA A 463 36.01 26.24 -62.89
N THR A 464 35.24 27.27 -63.24
CA THR A 464 34.49 27.33 -64.51
C THR A 464 35.36 27.88 -65.65
N TYR A 465 35.10 27.52 -66.92
CA TYR A 465 35.86 28.02 -68.07
C TYR A 465 35.68 29.55 -68.24
N PRO A 466 36.72 30.39 -68.46
CA PRO A 466 36.63 31.86 -68.40
C PRO A 466 35.55 32.54 -69.26
N GLU A 467 35.21 31.98 -70.41
CA GLU A 467 34.12 32.50 -71.26
C GLU A 467 32.72 32.26 -70.65
N ASP A 468 32.57 31.17 -69.89
CA ASP A 468 31.35 30.79 -69.18
C ASP A 468 31.37 31.31 -67.72
N GLN A 469 32.55 31.67 -67.18
CA GLN A 469 32.70 32.28 -65.85
C GLN A 469 31.81 33.51 -65.71
N ALA A 470 31.67 34.36 -66.72
CA ALA A 470 30.77 35.51 -66.63
C ALA A 470 29.28 35.11 -66.60
N ALA A 471 28.89 34.03 -67.29
CA ALA A 471 27.51 33.52 -67.25
C ALA A 471 27.18 32.83 -65.91
N VAL A 472 28.16 32.23 -65.24
CA VAL A 472 27.99 31.59 -63.91
C VAL A 472 28.27 32.55 -62.75
N HIS A 473 29.15 33.54 -62.90
CA HIS A 473 29.27 34.72 -62.03
C HIS A 473 28.08 35.68 -62.23
N ALA A 474 27.23 35.41 -63.25
CA ALA A 474 25.85 35.90 -63.42
C ALA A 474 24.78 34.80 -63.21
N SER A 475 25.16 33.61 -62.74
CA SER A 475 24.25 32.58 -62.21
C SER A 475 24.54 32.16 -60.75
N LYS A 476 25.49 32.84 -60.08
CA LYS A 476 25.34 33.28 -58.69
C LYS A 476 24.52 34.59 -58.64
N GLU A 477 24.45 35.31 -59.75
CA GLU A 477 23.27 36.14 -60.07
C GLU A 477 22.08 35.29 -60.59
N THR A 478 21.86 34.15 -59.94
CA THR A 478 20.68 33.26 -60.03
C THR A 478 20.31 32.77 -58.60
N LEU A 479 20.44 33.68 -57.61
CA LEU A 479 19.87 33.75 -56.24
C LEU A 479 19.05 35.12 -55.84
N ILE A 480 17.66 35.23 -55.80
CA ILE A 480 16.42 36.16 -56.06
C ILE A 480 15.05 35.94 -57.04
N ARG A 481 14.60 34.91 -57.91
CA ARG A 481 13.28 34.84 -58.82
C ARG A 481 11.79 33.84 -58.84
N ASP A 482 11.25 32.76 -59.68
CA ASP A 482 9.83 32.09 -60.25
C ASP A 482 8.84 30.76 -59.92
N GLN A 483 8.32 29.80 -60.86
CA GLN A 483 8.15 28.28 -61.31
C GLN A 483 8.91 27.29 -62.48
N ARG A 484 9.91 27.49 -63.48
CA ARG A 484 11.07 26.55 -64.05
C ARG A 484 12.35 27.05 -64.94
N VAL A 485 13.67 26.62 -64.77
CA VAL A 485 15.01 26.86 -65.56
C VAL A 485 16.20 25.79 -65.50
N GLU A 486 16.96 25.49 -66.60
CA GLU A 486 18.23 24.66 -66.75
C GLU A 486 19.57 25.47 -66.93
N LEU A 487 20.77 24.82 -66.96
CA LEU A 487 22.01 25.38 -67.60
C LEU A 487 22.98 24.30 -68.20
N GLU A 488 23.77 24.65 -69.23
CA GLU A 488 24.83 23.84 -69.87
C GLU A 488 26.08 24.70 -70.16
N TYR A 489 27.27 24.26 -69.73
CA TYR A 489 28.52 25.06 -69.81
C TYR A 489 29.80 24.21 -69.66
N ARG A 490 30.97 24.85 -69.72
CA ARG A 490 32.31 24.22 -69.73
C ARG A 490 33.12 24.47 -68.44
N ILE A 491 33.97 23.51 -68.09
CA ILE A 491 34.88 23.54 -66.93
C ILE A 491 36.31 23.13 -67.32
N ILE A 492 37.30 23.50 -66.48
CA ILE A 492 38.72 23.12 -66.65
C ILE A 492 39.17 22.31 -65.42
N LEU A 493 39.81 21.17 -65.65
CA LEU A 493 40.36 20.30 -64.61
C LEU A 493 41.81 20.70 -64.22
N PRO A 494 42.34 20.25 -63.08
CA PRO A 494 43.73 20.51 -62.66
C PRO A 494 44.82 19.90 -63.57
N ASP A 495 44.45 19.13 -64.60
CA ASP A 495 45.31 18.62 -65.68
C ASP A 495 45.13 19.39 -67.01
N ASP A 496 44.51 20.57 -66.95
CA ASP A 496 44.09 21.42 -68.07
C ASP A 496 43.09 20.77 -69.06
N THR A 497 42.51 19.61 -68.74
CA THR A 497 41.45 19.03 -69.59
C THR A 497 40.13 19.78 -69.45
N VAL A 498 39.43 19.96 -70.58
CA VAL A 498 38.18 20.72 -70.67
C VAL A 498 36.99 19.76 -70.85
N ARG A 499 35.95 19.96 -70.03
CA ARG A 499 34.72 19.16 -70.06
C ARG A 499 33.47 20.03 -70.19
N TRP A 500 32.39 19.45 -70.70
CA TRP A 500 31.06 20.06 -70.72
C TRP A 500 30.14 19.37 -69.71
N VAL A 501 29.27 20.13 -69.04
CA VAL A 501 28.27 19.60 -68.09
C VAL A 501 26.86 20.13 -68.38
N ALA A 502 25.84 19.31 -68.10
CA ALA A 502 24.43 19.72 -68.04
C ALA A 502 23.94 19.67 -66.60
N ASP A 503 23.34 20.77 -66.12
CA ASP A 503 22.91 20.93 -64.74
C ASP A 503 21.39 20.77 -64.62
N ARG A 504 20.98 19.54 -64.33
CA ARG A 504 19.61 19.13 -64.05
C ARG A 504 19.23 19.51 -62.62
N LYS A 505 18.96 20.79 -62.36
CA LYS A 505 18.55 21.26 -61.03
C LYS A 505 17.16 21.89 -61.11
N LEU A 506 16.22 21.48 -60.25
CA LEU A 506 14.86 22.00 -60.15
C LEU A 506 14.42 22.33 -58.66
N PHE A 507 13.20 22.74 -58.33
CA PHE A 507 12.65 23.10 -56.99
C PHE A 507 11.61 21.89 -56.56
N LEU A 508 11.88 20.93 -55.61
CA LEU A 508 11.05 19.74 -55.09
C LEU A 508 10.21 19.96 -53.76
N LEU A 509 8.86 19.86 -53.69
CA LEU A 509 8.02 20.35 -52.54
C LEU A 509 7.48 19.36 -51.47
N ASN A 510 6.90 19.89 -50.35
CA ASN A 510 6.24 19.12 -49.28
C ASN A 510 5.21 18.22 -49.96
N GLU A 511 4.75 17.22 -49.20
CA GLU A 511 3.36 16.76 -49.03
C GLU A 511 2.36 17.95 -48.80
N HIS A 512 2.81 19.17 -49.05
CA HIS A 512 2.31 20.47 -48.68
C HIS A 512 2.79 21.68 -49.61
N GLY A 513 3.40 21.76 -50.84
CA GLY A 513 3.65 23.09 -51.61
C GLY A 513 4.94 24.08 -51.70
N GLU A 514 5.31 25.00 -50.76
CA GLU A 514 6.50 25.92 -50.57
C GLU A 514 7.95 25.48 -50.02
N PRO A 515 9.04 26.25 -50.32
CA PRO A 515 10.53 26.31 -49.99
C PRO A 515 11.66 26.11 -48.82
N SER A 516 12.39 25.00 -48.47
CA SER A 516 13.79 24.80 -47.80
C SER A 516 15.16 23.88 -48.13
N ARG A 517 15.48 22.87 -49.07
CA ARG A 517 16.87 22.43 -49.71
C ARG A 517 17.19 22.65 -51.24
N ILE A 518 18.35 22.25 -51.81
CA ILE A 518 18.61 22.07 -53.29
C ILE A 518 19.06 20.62 -53.68
N ALA A 519 19.25 20.22 -54.95
CA ALA A 519 19.81 18.89 -55.39
C ALA A 519 19.97 18.59 -56.91
N GLY A 520 20.80 19.31 -57.66
CA GLY A 520 20.92 19.00 -59.09
C GLY A 520 21.43 17.58 -59.41
N ILE A 521 21.21 17.12 -60.64
CA ILE A 521 22.02 16.09 -61.30
C ILE A 521 22.95 16.83 -62.26
N LEU A 522 24.25 16.67 -62.11
CA LEU A 522 25.28 17.23 -62.98
C LEU A 522 25.85 16.10 -63.84
N SER A 523 25.45 16.05 -65.11
CA SER A 523 25.88 15.02 -66.06
C SER A 523 27.20 15.45 -66.71
N ASP A 524 28.20 14.57 -66.83
CA ASP A 524 29.35 14.81 -67.72
C ASP A 524 28.91 14.59 -69.16
N ILE A 525 28.67 15.68 -69.87
CA ILE A 525 28.16 15.65 -71.23
C ILE A 525 29.31 15.79 -72.23
N THR A 526 30.56 15.52 -71.86
CA THR A 526 31.69 15.75 -72.78
C THR A 526 31.66 14.83 -74.01
N GLU A 527 31.23 13.58 -73.89
CA GLU A 527 30.96 12.74 -75.07
C GLU A 527 29.71 13.21 -75.83
N ARG A 528 28.63 13.50 -75.10
CA ARG A 528 27.39 14.09 -75.66
C ARG A 528 27.71 15.34 -76.48
N LYS A 529 28.55 16.27 -76.00
CA LYS A 529 28.98 17.51 -76.67
C LYS A 529 30.01 17.30 -77.79
N ARG A 530 30.58 16.10 -77.95
CA ARG A 530 31.55 15.77 -79.02
C ARG A 530 30.93 15.19 -80.28
N ALA A 531 29.75 14.58 -80.22
CA ALA A 531 28.95 14.22 -81.39
C ALA A 531 27.79 15.21 -81.51
N GLU A 532 27.47 15.82 -82.66
CA GLU A 532 26.48 16.92 -82.76
C GLU A 532 25.04 16.59 -82.29
N GLU A 533 24.81 15.31 -82.00
CA GLU A 533 24.07 14.75 -80.84
C GLU A 533 24.49 15.34 -79.45
N ALA A 534 24.79 16.63 -79.45
CA ALA A 534 25.44 17.56 -78.51
C ALA A 534 24.65 18.84 -78.35
N LEU A 535 23.87 19.13 -79.40
CA LEU A 535 23.18 20.38 -79.65
C LEU A 535 21.68 20.06 -79.73
N SER A 536 21.30 19.05 -80.53
CA SER A 536 19.95 18.46 -80.46
C SER A 536 19.75 17.62 -79.19
N ARG A 537 20.72 16.76 -78.84
CA ARG A 537 20.75 16.08 -77.53
C ARG A 537 21.14 17.04 -76.40
N SER A 538 21.68 18.23 -76.70
CA SER A 538 21.60 19.35 -75.74
C SER A 538 20.14 19.68 -75.54
N GLU A 539 19.45 20.36 -76.45
CA GLU A 539 18.05 20.82 -76.30
C GLU A 539 17.03 19.75 -75.88
N GLU A 540 17.26 18.45 -76.14
CA GLU A 540 16.40 17.39 -75.60
C GLU A 540 16.76 16.99 -74.16
N ASN A 541 18.05 16.81 -73.84
CA ASN A 541 18.49 16.64 -72.44
C ASN A 541 18.80 17.95 -71.69
N PHE A 542 18.46 19.09 -72.31
CA PHE A 542 18.19 20.48 -71.89
C PHE A 542 16.69 20.76 -72.21
N ARG A 543 15.83 19.76 -72.00
CA ARG A 543 14.45 19.92 -71.57
C ARG A 543 14.12 18.82 -70.57
N ARG A 544 14.53 17.59 -70.87
CA ARG A 544 14.58 16.48 -69.90
C ARG A 544 15.42 16.79 -68.65
N SER A 545 16.36 17.74 -68.67
CA SER A 545 17.10 18.17 -67.47
C SER A 545 16.29 19.17 -66.62
N LEU A 546 15.28 19.79 -67.24
CA LEU A 546 14.26 20.67 -66.68
C LEU A 546 12.98 19.92 -66.31
N ASP A 547 12.73 18.75 -66.91
CA ASP A 547 11.54 17.92 -66.71
C ASP A 547 11.81 16.71 -65.79
N ASP A 548 12.96 16.03 -65.91
CA ASP A 548 13.26 14.77 -65.20
C ASP A 548 14.16 14.92 -63.96
N SER A 549 14.77 16.09 -63.70
CA SER A 549 15.58 16.21 -62.47
C SER A 549 14.71 16.14 -61.21
N PRO A 550 15.26 15.70 -60.07
CA PRO A 550 14.45 15.12 -58.99
C PRO A 550 13.87 16.24 -58.11
N MET A 551 13.04 17.15 -58.67
CA MET A 551 13.01 18.54 -58.20
C MET A 551 11.78 19.45 -58.63
N GLY A 552 11.89 20.56 -59.40
CA GLY A 552 10.81 21.46 -59.98
C GLY A 552 11.01 23.04 -60.14
N VAL A 553 11.97 23.64 -60.91
CA VAL A 553 12.64 25.01 -60.82
C VAL A 553 11.77 26.29 -60.94
N ARG A 554 12.30 27.45 -61.44
CA ARG A 554 11.73 28.82 -61.58
C ARG A 554 12.37 29.77 -62.75
N ILE A 555 12.07 30.85 -63.65
CA ILE A 555 11.23 31.98 -64.47
C ILE A 555 10.04 33.18 -64.33
N VAL A 556 9.44 33.74 -63.22
CA VAL A 556 8.12 34.46 -63.10
C VAL A 556 8.28 35.91 -63.61
N THR A 557 7.49 36.87 -63.12
CA THR A 557 7.72 38.31 -63.29
C THR A 557 8.15 38.99 -62.00
N LYS A 558 8.60 40.25 -62.07
CA LYS A 558 8.85 41.10 -60.88
C LYS A 558 7.62 41.30 -59.97
N LYS A 559 6.43 40.87 -60.41
CA LYS A 559 5.18 40.84 -59.63
C LYS A 559 4.88 39.47 -59.01
N GLY A 560 5.42 38.38 -59.57
CA GLY A 560 5.24 36.99 -59.08
C GLY A 560 4.42 36.06 -59.98
N GLU A 561 4.29 36.33 -61.30
CA GLU A 561 3.44 35.57 -62.25
C GLU A 561 4.23 34.55 -63.12
N THR A 562 3.82 33.28 -63.19
CA THR A 562 4.56 32.18 -63.86
C THR A 562 4.69 32.28 -65.38
N VAL A 563 5.90 31.95 -65.87
CA VAL A 563 6.25 31.88 -67.30
C VAL A 563 6.45 30.43 -67.77
N TYR A 564 6.98 29.54 -66.94
CA TYR A 564 7.32 28.16 -67.29
C TYR A 564 7.27 27.31 -66.01
N ALA A 565 6.88 26.02 -66.11
CA ALA A 565 6.77 25.12 -64.96
C ALA A 565 6.97 23.64 -65.36
N ASN A 566 7.58 22.82 -64.50
CA ASN A 566 7.91 21.41 -64.79
C ASN A 566 6.92 20.40 -64.23
N ARG A 567 7.06 19.17 -64.75
CA ARG A 567 6.32 18.01 -64.27
C ARG A 567 6.50 17.80 -62.77
N GLU A 568 7.73 17.85 -62.25
CA GLU A 568 7.89 17.65 -60.82
C GLU A 568 7.18 18.77 -60.04
N ILE A 569 7.20 20.05 -60.46
CA ILE A 569 6.43 21.13 -59.79
C ILE A 569 4.96 20.78 -59.55
N LEU A 570 4.38 20.09 -60.52
CA LEU A 570 3.03 19.56 -60.49
C LEU A 570 2.95 18.34 -59.56
N ASN A 571 3.88 17.39 -59.66
CA ASN A 571 4.05 16.26 -58.75
C ASN A 571 4.23 16.66 -57.28
N ILE A 572 4.71 17.89 -56.99
CA ILE A 572 4.97 18.35 -55.61
C ILE A 572 4.15 19.50 -55.02
N TYR A 573 3.46 20.35 -55.79
CA TYR A 573 2.23 20.97 -55.26
C TYR A 573 1.05 19.98 -55.34
N GLY A 574 1.26 18.79 -55.92
CA GLY A 574 0.27 17.73 -56.05
C GLY A 574 -0.85 18.05 -57.04
N TYR A 575 -0.68 19.07 -57.89
CA TYR A 575 -1.66 19.45 -58.93
C TYR A 575 -1.29 18.84 -60.26
N ASP A 576 -2.28 18.55 -61.09
CA ASP A 576 -2.11 17.84 -62.36
C ASP A 576 -1.67 18.79 -63.50
N SER A 577 -1.98 20.09 -63.34
CA SER A 577 -1.66 21.19 -64.27
C SER A 577 -1.32 22.48 -63.53
N MET A 578 -0.61 23.38 -64.23
CA MET A 578 -0.21 24.67 -63.68
C MET A 578 -1.41 25.61 -63.42
N GLU A 579 -2.48 25.52 -64.22
CA GLU A 579 -3.71 26.30 -64.01
C GLU A 579 -4.39 25.96 -62.67
N ALA A 580 -4.41 24.68 -62.30
CA ALA A 580 -5.01 24.23 -61.03
C ALA A 580 -4.20 24.71 -59.82
N LEU A 581 -2.88 24.84 -59.98
CA LEU A 581 -2.02 25.44 -58.99
C LEU A 581 -2.19 26.97 -58.92
N ASP A 582 -2.14 27.67 -60.06
CA ASP A 582 -2.13 29.14 -60.05
C ASP A 582 -3.49 29.77 -59.71
N SER A 583 -4.58 29.05 -59.94
CA SER A 583 -5.90 29.39 -59.38
C SER A 583 -6.01 29.20 -57.86
N THR A 584 -5.08 28.49 -57.21
CA THR A 584 -5.08 28.28 -55.75
C THR A 584 -4.48 29.49 -55.01
N PRO A 585 -5.18 30.09 -54.02
CA PRO A 585 -4.70 31.28 -53.29
C PRO A 585 -3.33 31.05 -52.63
N VAL A 586 -2.44 32.05 -52.68
CA VAL A 586 -1.06 31.93 -52.15
C VAL A 586 -1.06 31.57 -50.66
N LYS A 587 -1.97 32.10 -49.82
CA LYS A 587 -2.07 31.71 -48.40
C LYS A 587 -2.55 30.26 -48.16
N ASN A 588 -3.20 29.64 -49.15
CA ASN A 588 -3.68 28.25 -49.13
C ASN A 588 -2.68 27.30 -49.78
N ARG A 589 -1.71 27.86 -50.51
CA ARG A 589 -0.40 27.26 -50.61
C ARG A 589 0.23 27.40 -49.20
N TYR A 590 0.65 28.57 -48.74
CA TYR A 590 1.66 28.75 -47.68
C TYR A 590 1.30 28.28 -46.22
N THR A 591 2.27 27.87 -45.36
CA THR A 591 2.01 27.64 -43.90
C THR A 591 1.73 28.96 -43.20
N PRO A 592 1.09 28.97 -42.01
CA PRO A 592 0.97 30.18 -41.21
C PRO A 592 2.32 30.90 -40.95
N GLU A 593 3.35 30.15 -40.54
CA GLU A 593 4.68 30.72 -40.26
C GLU A 593 5.34 31.29 -41.51
N SER A 594 5.49 30.49 -42.57
CA SER A 594 6.27 30.94 -43.72
C SER A 594 5.48 31.71 -44.79
N TYR A 595 4.15 31.76 -44.65
CA TYR A 595 3.34 32.84 -45.23
C TYR A 595 3.63 34.18 -44.57
N ALA A 596 3.80 34.24 -43.24
CA ALA A 596 4.14 35.50 -42.55
C ALA A 596 5.51 36.00 -42.99
N ASP A 597 6.52 35.12 -43.00
CA ASP A 597 7.82 35.48 -43.56
C ASP A 597 7.75 35.76 -45.08
N TYR A 598 6.86 35.13 -45.85
CA TYR A 598 6.62 35.50 -47.25
C TYR A 598 6.10 36.93 -47.39
N LEU A 599 5.20 37.37 -46.51
CA LEU A 599 4.75 38.76 -46.48
C LEU A 599 5.91 39.70 -46.11
N ILE A 600 6.70 39.41 -45.08
CA ILE A 600 7.88 40.20 -44.69
C ILE A 600 8.90 40.29 -45.85
N ARG A 601 9.18 39.15 -46.50
CA ARG A 601 10.11 39.04 -47.64
C ARG A 601 9.56 39.72 -48.91
N ARG A 602 8.23 39.79 -49.08
CA ARG A 602 7.56 40.52 -50.16
C ARG A 602 7.59 42.03 -49.91
N GLU A 603 7.32 42.45 -48.67
CA GLU A 603 7.30 43.85 -48.26
C GLU A 603 8.70 44.48 -48.31
N LYS A 604 9.72 43.85 -47.72
CA LYS A 604 11.11 44.32 -47.83
C LYS A 604 11.55 44.50 -49.30
N ARG A 605 11.18 43.56 -50.18
CA ARG A 605 11.43 43.67 -51.65
C ARG A 605 10.65 44.79 -52.32
N GLN A 606 9.45 45.11 -51.86
CA GLN A 606 8.70 46.28 -52.35
C GLN A 606 9.31 47.61 -51.85
N GLN A 607 9.92 47.60 -50.66
CA GLN A 607 10.69 48.72 -50.10
C GLN A 607 12.12 48.82 -50.68
N GLY A 608 12.55 47.90 -51.54
CA GLY A 608 13.91 47.84 -52.08
C GLY A 608 14.98 47.46 -51.05
N ILE A 609 14.57 47.07 -49.84
CA ILE A 609 15.47 46.52 -48.81
C ILE A 609 15.89 45.13 -49.28
N ASP A 610 17.19 44.88 -49.29
CA ASP A 610 17.68 43.57 -49.70
C ASP A 610 17.17 42.48 -48.74
N VAL A 611 16.78 41.37 -49.33
CA VAL A 611 16.22 40.22 -48.61
C VAL A 611 17.10 39.05 -48.99
N PRO A 612 17.53 38.24 -48.01
CA PRO A 612 18.29 37.03 -48.27
C PRO A 612 17.84 36.34 -49.56
N PRO A 613 18.78 36.01 -50.45
CA PRO A 613 18.45 35.40 -51.72
C PRO A 613 18.10 33.90 -51.57
N GLU A 614 18.02 33.47 -50.31
CA GLU A 614 17.95 32.15 -49.72
C GLU A 614 17.33 32.31 -48.31
N TYR A 615 16.28 31.56 -47.97
CA TYR A 615 15.49 31.66 -46.73
C TYR A 615 14.53 30.46 -46.56
N GLU A 616 14.29 29.92 -45.35
CA GLU A 616 13.52 28.65 -45.12
C GLU A 616 12.00 28.82 -45.07
N ILE A 617 11.26 28.08 -45.91
CA ILE A 617 9.81 28.22 -46.11
C ILE A 617 9.10 26.85 -46.33
N SER A 618 7.80 26.74 -45.97
CA SER A 618 7.09 25.47 -45.67
C SER A 618 5.55 25.70 -45.60
N ILE A 619 4.64 24.74 -45.83
CA ILE A 619 3.46 24.98 -46.74
C ILE A 619 2.16 24.11 -46.54
N VAL A 620 1.13 24.19 -47.43
CA VAL A 620 0.00 23.26 -47.77
C VAL A 620 -0.17 22.91 -49.30
N ARG A 621 -0.48 21.64 -49.65
CA ARG A 621 -0.53 20.96 -51.00
C ARG A 621 -1.95 20.53 -51.31
N LYS A 622 -2.18 20.01 -52.52
CA LYS A 622 -3.47 19.41 -52.91
C LYS A 622 -3.92 18.20 -52.06
N ASP A 623 -3.01 17.43 -51.46
CA ASP A 623 -3.29 16.21 -50.67
C ASP A 623 -3.09 16.39 -49.15
N GLY A 624 -1.91 16.78 -48.66
CA GLY A 624 -1.79 17.55 -47.41
C GLY A 624 -1.11 16.96 -46.15
N GLU A 625 0.18 16.55 -46.17
CA GLU A 625 1.05 16.29 -44.97
C GLU A 625 2.48 16.94 -45.08
N VAL A 626 3.63 16.44 -44.55
CA VAL A 626 4.88 17.26 -44.35
C VAL A 626 6.18 16.88 -45.12
N ARG A 627 6.80 17.85 -45.84
CA ARG A 627 8.22 17.85 -46.34
C ARG A 627 8.83 19.26 -46.73
N HIS A 628 9.80 19.88 -46.06
CA HIS A 628 10.40 21.21 -46.35
C HIS A 628 11.50 21.25 -47.49
N LEU A 629 11.83 22.36 -48.23
CA LEU A 629 12.47 22.37 -49.65
C LEU A 629 12.94 23.65 -50.61
N GLN A 630 14.17 24.14 -50.97
CA GLN A 630 14.73 25.55 -50.78
C GLN A 630 14.34 26.80 -51.55
N VAL A 631 14.66 28.01 -51.04
CA VAL A 631 14.46 29.29 -51.74
C VAL A 631 15.73 29.94 -52.31
N PHE A 632 16.58 29.19 -53.02
CA PHE A 632 17.62 29.79 -53.87
C PHE A 632 16.98 30.56 -55.01
N ARG A 633 17.45 31.78 -55.35
CA ARG A 633 16.64 32.74 -56.15
C ARG A 633 17.21 33.18 -57.66
N LYS A 634 17.69 34.26 -58.45
CA LYS A 634 18.08 35.78 -58.62
C LYS A 634 17.86 36.23 -60.07
N GLU A 635 17.60 37.52 -60.19
CA GLU A 635 17.48 38.37 -61.37
C GLU A 635 18.50 38.13 -62.52
N ILE A 636 18.45 36.95 -63.19
CA ILE A 636 19.08 36.68 -64.49
C ILE A 636 18.59 37.63 -65.61
N LEU A 637 18.97 37.32 -66.84
CA LEU A 637 18.18 37.47 -68.07
C LEU A 637 17.53 36.12 -68.49
N TRP A 638 16.27 36.10 -68.94
CA TRP A 638 15.65 34.97 -69.66
C TRP A 638 14.69 35.55 -70.70
N ASP A 639 14.71 35.03 -71.93
CA ASP A 639 14.03 35.62 -73.11
C ASP A 639 14.25 37.16 -73.24
N GLY A 640 15.39 37.65 -72.73
CA GLY A 640 15.77 39.06 -72.71
C GLY A 640 15.35 39.87 -71.46
N GLU A 641 14.49 39.34 -70.59
CA GLU A 641 13.85 40.13 -69.52
C GLU A 641 14.50 40.03 -68.13
N ARG A 642 14.39 41.11 -67.33
CA ARG A 642 14.72 41.14 -65.88
C ARG A 642 13.53 40.61 -65.07
N GLN A 643 13.40 39.31 -65.18
CA GLN A 643 12.27 38.51 -64.79
C GLN A 643 12.44 37.87 -63.42
N PHE A 644 11.50 36.96 -63.14
CA PHE A 644 11.41 35.91 -62.13
C PHE A 644 12.37 34.63 -62.47
N GLN A 645 12.93 33.65 -61.66
CA GLN A 645 14.20 32.72 -61.68
C GLN A 645 14.56 32.00 -60.36
N VAL A 646 14.50 30.68 -60.06
CA VAL A 646 14.65 30.19 -58.62
C VAL A 646 15.11 28.62 -58.52
N LEU A 647 15.70 27.97 -57.42
CA LEU A 647 15.70 26.48 -57.00
C LEU A 647 15.15 25.96 -55.53
N TYR A 648 14.41 24.77 -55.34
CA TYR A 648 13.31 24.17 -54.31
C TYR A 648 13.68 22.75 -53.81
N ASN A 649 14.80 22.08 -54.04
CA ASN A 649 14.80 20.64 -53.63
C ASN A 649 14.33 20.35 -52.17
N ASP A 650 13.83 19.15 -51.89
CA ASP A 650 13.28 18.69 -50.61
C ASP A 650 14.38 18.56 -49.53
N ILE A 651 14.48 19.46 -48.52
CA ILE A 651 15.34 19.16 -47.33
C ILE A 651 14.88 17.87 -46.71
N THR A 652 13.61 17.59 -46.77
CA THR A 652 12.92 16.61 -45.95
C THR A 652 13.57 15.28 -45.81
N GLU A 653 13.93 14.55 -46.85
CA GLU A 653 14.45 13.20 -46.59
C GLU A 653 15.79 13.23 -45.85
N ARG A 654 16.52 14.36 -45.85
CA ARG A 654 17.64 14.61 -44.92
C ARG A 654 17.34 15.57 -43.76
N LYS A 655 16.24 16.34 -43.73
CA LYS A 655 15.74 16.94 -42.47
C LYS A 655 15.19 15.84 -41.58
N LYS A 656 14.31 14.97 -42.06
CA LYS A 656 13.96 13.66 -41.47
C LYS A 656 15.18 12.83 -41.12
N ALA A 657 16.29 12.82 -41.88
CA ALA A 657 17.49 12.06 -41.50
C ALA A 657 18.36 12.75 -40.44
N GLU A 658 18.49 14.08 -40.42
CA GLU A 658 19.16 14.83 -39.36
C GLU A 658 18.30 14.94 -38.10
N GLU A 659 16.98 14.97 -38.24
CA GLU A 659 16.00 14.85 -37.17
C GLU A 659 15.96 13.41 -36.65
N ALA A 660 16.12 12.36 -37.47
CA ALA A 660 16.20 10.98 -37.00
C ALA A 660 17.57 10.63 -36.40
N LEU A 661 18.67 11.15 -36.95
CA LEU A 661 20.00 11.03 -36.36
C LEU A 661 20.07 11.86 -35.07
N GLY A 662 19.61 13.11 -35.11
CA GLY A 662 19.47 13.99 -33.96
C GLY A 662 18.52 13.44 -32.90
N GLU A 663 17.40 12.82 -33.28
CA GLU A 663 16.54 12.05 -32.36
C GLU A 663 17.29 10.86 -31.79
N SER A 664 18.14 10.18 -32.55
CA SER A 664 18.87 9.00 -32.07
C SER A 664 20.03 9.37 -31.14
N GLU A 665 20.75 10.46 -31.44
CA GLU A 665 21.81 11.03 -30.62
C GLU A 665 21.22 11.70 -29.36
N LEU A 666 20.13 12.44 -29.49
CA LEU A 666 19.38 12.98 -28.36
C LEU A 666 18.77 11.85 -27.53
N ARG A 667 18.20 10.80 -28.13
CA ARG A 667 17.68 9.64 -27.39
C ARG A 667 18.78 8.86 -26.69
N TYR A 668 19.96 8.70 -27.30
CA TYR A 668 21.14 8.16 -26.62
C TYR A 668 21.52 9.04 -25.43
N LYS A 669 21.69 10.35 -25.66
CA LYS A 669 22.11 11.32 -24.64
C LYS A 669 21.13 11.43 -23.49
N GLU A 670 19.82 11.52 -23.77
CA GLU A 670 18.77 11.58 -22.75
C GLU A 670 18.63 10.25 -22.00
N LEU A 671 18.82 9.09 -22.63
CA LEU A 671 18.84 7.81 -21.91
C LEU A 671 20.10 7.68 -21.03
N PHE A 672 21.26 8.10 -21.54
CA PHE A 672 22.53 8.07 -20.82
C PHE A 672 22.51 9.03 -19.62
N ASP A 673 22.12 10.29 -19.84
CA ASP A 673 22.14 11.36 -18.83
C ASP A 673 21.00 11.28 -17.80
N ASN A 674 19.86 10.65 -18.10
CA ASN A 674 18.71 10.56 -17.17
C ASN A 674 18.51 9.14 -16.57
N ILE A 675 19.36 8.15 -16.87
CA ILE A 675 19.45 6.94 -16.06
C ILE A 675 19.98 7.31 -14.67
N SER A 676 19.37 6.75 -13.61
CA SER A 676 19.72 7.06 -12.21
C SER A 676 21.05 6.49 -11.74
N SER A 677 21.54 5.44 -12.41
CA SER A 677 22.82 4.79 -12.13
C SER A 677 23.96 5.57 -12.77
N GLY A 678 25.12 5.59 -12.11
CA GLY A 678 26.35 6.05 -12.74
C GLY A 678 26.73 5.13 -13.90
N VAL A 679 27.10 5.72 -15.04
CA VAL A 679 27.57 4.99 -16.22
C VAL A 679 28.90 5.58 -16.68
N ALA A 680 29.93 4.74 -16.65
CA ALA A 680 31.28 5.09 -17.06
C ALA A 680 31.76 4.16 -18.19
N ILE A 681 32.27 4.74 -19.28
CA ILE A 681 32.81 4.03 -20.44
C ILE A 681 34.32 4.24 -20.48
N TYR A 682 35.09 3.17 -20.58
CA TYR A 682 36.55 3.17 -20.55
C TYR A 682 37.16 2.58 -21.82
N ASP A 683 38.13 3.29 -22.41
CA ASP A 683 39.11 2.70 -23.32
C ASP A 683 40.18 1.94 -22.52
N VAL A 684 40.68 0.83 -23.06
CA VAL A 684 41.62 -0.04 -22.36
C VAL A 684 43.06 0.22 -22.78
N LYS A 685 43.95 0.36 -21.80
CA LYS A 685 45.40 0.53 -21.98
C LYS A 685 46.21 -0.64 -21.44
N ASP A 686 47.45 -0.71 -21.90
CA ASP A 686 48.52 -1.57 -21.39
C ASP A 686 48.10 -3.04 -21.20
N ASN A 687 47.31 -3.56 -22.16
CA ASN A 687 46.68 -4.88 -22.16
C ASN A 687 45.86 -5.19 -20.89
N GLY A 688 44.95 -4.27 -20.52
CA GLY A 688 44.02 -4.47 -19.41
C GLY A 688 44.62 -4.22 -18.03
N ASN A 689 45.72 -3.45 -17.96
CA ASN A 689 46.35 -3.04 -16.69
C ASN A 689 46.05 -1.58 -16.31
N ASP A 690 45.56 -0.77 -17.26
CA ASP A 690 45.01 0.57 -17.05
C ASP A 690 43.74 0.77 -17.90
N PHE A 691 42.84 1.62 -17.43
CA PHE A 691 41.56 1.93 -18.05
C PHE A 691 41.38 3.46 -18.07
N VAL A 692 41.21 4.04 -19.25
CA VAL A 692 41.10 5.50 -19.43
C VAL A 692 39.63 5.86 -19.65
N LEU A 693 39.10 6.75 -18.80
CA LEU A 693 37.71 7.17 -18.90
C LEU A 693 37.47 7.94 -20.21
N LYS A 694 36.49 7.49 -20.99
CA LYS A 694 36.12 8.03 -22.30
C LYS A 694 34.82 8.81 -22.28
N ASP A 695 33.81 8.27 -21.58
CA ASP A 695 32.50 8.91 -21.41
C ASP A 695 31.93 8.62 -20.02
N PHE A 696 31.09 9.53 -19.52
CA PHE A 696 30.54 9.55 -18.17
C PHE A 696 29.20 10.28 -18.16
N ASN A 697 28.18 9.76 -17.46
CA ASN A 697 26.84 10.35 -17.44
C ASN A 697 26.60 11.31 -16.24
N LYS A 698 25.56 12.14 -16.34
CA LYS A 698 25.19 13.11 -15.29
C LYS A 698 24.88 12.47 -13.93
N ALA A 699 24.42 11.22 -13.89
CA ALA A 699 24.20 10.51 -12.62
C ALA A 699 25.54 10.16 -11.97
N GLY A 700 26.53 9.68 -12.73
CA GLY A 700 27.91 9.51 -12.26
C GLY A 700 28.47 10.81 -11.68
N GLU A 701 28.28 11.95 -12.36
CA GLU A 701 28.73 13.26 -11.84
C GLU A 701 28.12 13.61 -10.47
N GLN A 702 26.86 13.22 -10.22
CA GLN A 702 26.15 13.45 -8.96
C GLN A 702 26.51 12.44 -7.86
N LEU A 703 26.68 11.17 -8.22
CA LEU A 703 27.05 10.10 -7.28
C LEU A 703 28.49 10.28 -6.78
N ASP A 704 29.39 10.72 -7.65
CA ASP A 704 30.83 10.76 -7.42
C ASP A 704 31.35 12.15 -7.02
N GLY A 705 30.65 13.22 -7.40
CA GLY A 705 31.10 14.60 -7.18
C GLY A 705 32.25 15.04 -8.09
N ASP A 706 32.52 14.30 -9.17
CA ASP A 706 33.47 14.65 -10.22
C ASP A 706 32.71 15.13 -11.47
N ARG A 707 33.12 16.28 -12.04
CA ARG A 707 32.56 16.72 -13.34
C ARG A 707 33.23 15.96 -14.47
N LYS A 708 32.44 15.49 -15.43
CA LYS A 708 32.87 14.77 -16.65
C LYS A 708 34.05 15.44 -17.34
N GLU A 709 33.97 16.76 -17.53
CA GLU A 709 35.00 17.60 -18.17
C GLU A 709 36.36 17.54 -17.46
N ASP A 710 36.37 17.33 -16.14
CA ASP A 710 37.59 17.25 -15.33
C ASP A 710 38.21 15.85 -15.30
N ILE A 711 37.49 14.79 -15.71
CA ILE A 711 37.94 13.39 -15.55
C ILE A 711 38.05 12.57 -16.85
N VAL A 712 37.34 12.95 -17.92
CA VAL A 712 37.49 12.28 -19.23
C VAL A 712 38.92 12.43 -19.75
N GLY A 713 39.47 11.36 -20.32
CA GLY A 713 40.86 11.24 -20.78
C GLY A 713 41.87 10.85 -19.69
N LYS A 714 41.46 10.75 -18.41
CA LYS A 714 42.34 10.32 -17.31
C LYS A 714 42.29 8.81 -17.08
N SER A 715 43.39 8.27 -16.57
CA SER A 715 43.49 6.89 -16.05
C SER A 715 42.61 6.71 -14.82
N ILE A 716 41.98 5.54 -14.68
CA ILE A 716 41.14 5.17 -13.55
C ILE A 716 41.87 5.30 -12.20
N TYR A 717 43.19 5.06 -12.14
CA TYR A 717 43.99 5.27 -10.93
C TYR A 717 44.08 6.73 -10.48
N GLN A 718 43.89 7.69 -11.40
CA GLN A 718 43.88 9.13 -11.09
C GLN A 718 42.49 9.61 -10.65
N ILE A 719 41.43 8.90 -11.08
CA ILE A 719 40.04 9.24 -10.77
C ILE A 719 39.64 8.57 -9.45
N ARG A 720 39.94 7.27 -9.29
CA ARG A 720 39.64 6.46 -8.12
C ARG A 720 40.92 5.80 -7.59
N PRO A 721 41.70 6.47 -6.73
CA PRO A 721 42.96 5.92 -6.20
C PRO A 721 42.79 4.58 -5.47
N GLY A 722 41.68 4.39 -4.74
CA GLY A 722 41.36 3.15 -4.01
C GLY A 722 40.72 2.04 -4.85
N ILE A 723 40.65 2.17 -6.18
CA ILE A 723 39.94 1.23 -7.06
C ILE A 723 40.54 -0.19 -7.07
N LYS A 724 41.81 -0.31 -6.65
CA LYS A 724 42.54 -1.58 -6.58
C LYS A 724 42.16 -2.35 -5.31
N GLU A 725 42.10 -1.66 -4.18
CA GLU A 725 41.65 -2.19 -2.89
C GLU A 725 40.14 -2.54 -2.94
N PHE A 726 39.38 -1.76 -3.72
CA PHE A 726 37.98 -2.06 -4.07
C PHE A 726 37.81 -3.24 -5.06
N GLY A 727 38.89 -3.79 -5.63
CA GLY A 727 38.88 -5.03 -6.44
C GLY A 727 38.20 -4.96 -7.81
N LEU A 728 37.60 -3.84 -8.20
CA LEU A 728 36.85 -3.72 -9.47
C LEU A 728 37.74 -3.84 -10.71
N LEU A 729 39.05 -3.50 -10.62
CA LEU A 729 40.00 -3.67 -11.71
C LEU A 729 40.13 -5.13 -12.18
N ASP A 730 40.08 -6.10 -11.26
CA ASP A 730 40.16 -7.51 -11.62
C ASP A 730 38.90 -7.96 -12.39
N VAL A 731 37.75 -7.34 -12.10
CA VAL A 731 36.50 -7.51 -12.86
C VAL A 731 36.65 -6.93 -14.26
N PHE A 732 37.09 -5.67 -14.37
CA PHE A 732 37.29 -5.00 -15.65
C PHE A 732 38.21 -5.81 -16.57
N LYS A 733 39.29 -6.36 -16.02
CA LYS A 733 40.23 -7.21 -16.76
C LYS A 733 39.60 -8.53 -17.22
N ARG A 734 38.89 -9.25 -16.34
CA ARG A 734 38.16 -10.49 -16.71
C ARG A 734 37.12 -10.24 -17.80
N VAL A 735 36.31 -9.19 -17.66
CA VAL A 735 35.29 -8.81 -18.65
C VAL A 735 35.93 -8.40 -19.97
N TRP A 736 37.09 -7.72 -19.95
CA TRP A 736 37.83 -7.37 -21.16
C TRP A 736 38.45 -8.59 -21.87
N GLU A 737 39.05 -9.52 -21.13
CA GLU A 737 39.67 -10.73 -21.69
C GLU A 737 38.63 -11.74 -22.22
N THR A 738 37.51 -11.93 -21.50
CA THR A 738 36.49 -12.95 -21.83
C THR A 738 35.33 -12.44 -22.68
N GLY A 739 35.01 -11.14 -22.60
CA GLY A 739 33.78 -10.57 -23.17
C GLY A 739 32.49 -10.95 -22.44
N ILE A 740 32.56 -11.68 -21.33
CA ILE A 740 31.39 -12.09 -20.53
C ILE A 740 31.08 -10.99 -19.50
N PRO A 741 29.84 -10.48 -19.41
CA PRO A 741 29.45 -9.51 -18.37
C PRO A 741 29.55 -10.10 -16.95
N GLU A 742 29.96 -9.27 -15.99
CA GLU A 742 30.11 -9.67 -14.58
C GLU A 742 29.42 -8.66 -13.64
N HIS A 743 28.76 -9.17 -12.60
CA HIS A 743 28.16 -8.36 -11.53
C HIS A 743 29.06 -8.37 -10.30
N TYR A 744 29.61 -7.21 -9.95
CA TYR A 744 30.40 -7.01 -8.74
C TYR A 744 29.49 -6.51 -7.60
N PRO A 745 29.23 -7.34 -6.58
CA PRO A 745 28.19 -7.08 -5.58
C PRO A 745 28.54 -5.93 -4.64
N ALA A 746 27.50 -5.38 -3.99
CA ALA A 746 27.55 -4.43 -2.89
C ALA A 746 28.85 -4.46 -2.04
N GLN A 747 29.75 -3.52 -2.31
CA GLN A 747 31.07 -3.37 -1.68
C GLN A 747 31.28 -1.94 -1.18
N PHE A 748 32.15 -1.76 -0.19
CA PHE A 748 32.48 -0.44 0.35
C PHE A 748 33.72 0.14 -0.32
N TYR A 749 33.58 1.29 -0.97
CA TYR A 749 34.67 2.08 -1.52
C TYR A 749 35.08 3.17 -0.53
N GLU A 750 36.38 3.30 -0.29
CA GLU A 750 36.96 4.32 0.58
C GLU A 750 38.25 4.90 -0.03
N ASP A 751 38.27 6.22 -0.25
CA ASP A 751 39.50 7.01 -0.43
C ASP A 751 39.42 8.34 0.37
N GLU A 752 40.33 9.28 0.10
CA GLU A 752 40.35 10.59 0.77
C GLU A 752 39.15 11.49 0.43
N ARG A 753 38.46 11.24 -0.69
CA ARG A 753 37.35 12.06 -1.20
C ARG A 753 35.98 11.42 -0.99
N LEU A 754 35.89 10.08 -1.09
CA LEU A 754 34.62 9.39 -1.22
C LEU A 754 34.59 8.08 -0.41
N LYS A 755 33.53 7.91 0.38
CA LYS A 755 33.33 6.80 1.32
C LYS A 755 31.90 6.30 1.24
N LYS A 756 31.64 5.34 0.35
CA LYS A 756 30.29 4.93 -0.09
C LYS A 756 30.21 3.44 -0.37
N TRP A 757 29.01 2.88 -0.31
CA TRP A 757 28.72 1.54 -0.79
C TRP A 757 28.27 1.57 -2.24
N PHE A 758 28.92 0.80 -3.11
CA PHE A 758 28.54 0.66 -4.52
C PHE A 758 28.25 -0.79 -4.91
N GLU A 759 27.30 -0.96 -5.82
CA GLU A 759 27.00 -2.21 -6.52
C GLU A 759 27.22 -1.95 -8.02
N ASN A 760 27.97 -2.82 -8.72
CA ASN A 760 28.49 -2.55 -10.08
C ASN A 760 28.15 -3.70 -11.04
N TYR A 761 27.79 -3.36 -12.27
CA TYR A 761 27.63 -4.29 -13.39
C TYR A 761 28.52 -3.88 -14.56
N VAL A 762 29.38 -4.79 -15.01
CA VAL A 762 30.47 -4.51 -15.95
C VAL A 762 30.31 -5.36 -17.21
N TYR A 763 30.37 -4.74 -18.39
CA TYR A 763 30.30 -5.43 -19.68
C TYR A 763 31.19 -4.78 -20.74
N LYS A 764 31.38 -5.48 -21.88
CA LYS A 764 32.24 -5.05 -22.99
C LYS A 764 31.40 -4.67 -24.21
N LEU A 765 31.76 -3.57 -24.89
CA LEU A 765 31.14 -3.17 -26.16
C LEU A 765 31.82 -3.83 -27.36
N PRO A 766 31.14 -3.95 -28.53
CA PRO A 766 31.73 -4.53 -29.76
C PRO A 766 32.98 -3.79 -30.27
N THR A 767 33.12 -2.53 -29.91
CA THR A 767 34.27 -1.63 -30.11
C THR A 767 35.51 -2.02 -29.30
N GLY A 768 35.35 -2.78 -28.21
CA GLY A 768 36.42 -3.20 -27.30
C GLY A 768 36.44 -2.46 -25.95
N GLU A 769 35.67 -1.38 -25.82
CA GLU A 769 35.50 -0.57 -24.60
C GLU A 769 34.84 -1.36 -23.47
N ILE A 770 35.12 -0.97 -22.22
CA ILE A 770 34.46 -1.48 -21.02
C ILE A 770 33.45 -0.46 -20.50
N VAL A 771 32.25 -0.91 -20.17
CA VAL A 771 31.20 -0.10 -19.54
C VAL A 771 30.96 -0.63 -18.14
N ALA A 772 31.03 0.26 -17.15
CA ALA A 772 30.57 0.01 -15.79
C ALA A 772 29.29 0.82 -15.52
N VAL A 773 28.24 0.14 -15.09
CA VAL A 773 27.00 0.72 -14.58
C VAL A 773 26.95 0.47 -13.07
N TYR A 774 26.72 1.49 -12.26
CA TYR A 774 26.83 1.36 -10.81
C TYR A 774 25.85 2.24 -10.04
N ASP A 775 25.42 1.77 -8.86
CA ASP A 775 24.49 2.45 -7.98
C ASP A 775 25.11 2.69 -6.59
N ASP A 776 24.94 3.90 -6.05
CA ASP A 776 25.20 4.20 -4.65
C ASP A 776 24.08 3.61 -3.78
N ILE A 777 24.44 2.67 -2.93
CA ILE A 777 23.52 1.93 -2.07
C ILE A 777 23.76 2.23 -0.58
N THR A 778 24.47 3.32 -0.28
CA THR A 778 24.85 3.71 1.09
C THR A 778 23.64 3.90 1.99
N ASP A 779 22.59 4.59 1.53
CA ASP A 779 21.36 4.77 2.30
C ASP A 779 20.62 3.45 2.55
N ARG A 780 20.60 2.55 1.56
CA ARG A 780 20.05 1.18 1.72
C ARG A 780 20.82 0.42 2.80
N LYS A 781 22.15 0.48 2.80
CA LYS A 781 22.99 -0.20 3.79
C LYS A 781 22.83 0.39 5.19
N GLN A 782 22.81 1.72 5.33
CA GLN A 782 22.52 2.36 6.60
C GLN A 782 21.10 2.03 7.13
N ALA A 783 20.10 1.90 6.25
CA ALA A 783 18.75 1.51 6.64
C ALA A 783 18.69 0.05 7.12
N GLU A 784 19.38 -0.88 6.42
CA GLU A 784 19.52 -2.27 6.85
C GLU A 784 20.19 -2.37 8.24
N GLU A 785 21.26 -1.61 8.48
CA GLU A 785 21.97 -1.59 9.78
C GLU A 785 21.12 -0.98 10.90
N LYS A 786 20.46 0.17 10.66
CA LYS A 786 19.54 0.80 11.63
C LYS A 786 18.38 -0.13 11.98
N LEU A 787 17.81 -0.82 10.99
CA LEU A 787 16.75 -1.81 11.20
C LEU A 787 17.26 -3.02 12.00
N ARG A 788 18.45 -3.54 11.69
CA ARG A 788 19.06 -4.67 12.40
C ARG A 788 19.38 -4.33 13.86
N ALA A 789 19.92 -3.14 14.11
CA ALA A 789 20.16 -2.63 15.47
C ALA A 789 18.86 -2.47 16.25
N SER A 790 17.82 -1.89 15.65
CA SER A 790 16.49 -1.76 16.25
C SER A 790 15.86 -3.13 16.56
N GLN A 791 15.96 -4.11 15.65
CA GLN A 791 15.50 -5.48 15.91
C GLN A 791 16.26 -6.17 17.04
N GLN A 792 17.57 -5.93 17.18
CA GLN A 792 18.36 -6.45 18.31
C GLN A 792 17.97 -5.78 19.63
N GLN A 793 17.73 -4.47 19.64
CA GLN A 793 17.21 -3.75 20.81
C GLN A 793 15.83 -4.26 21.23
N LEU A 794 14.91 -4.47 20.28
CA LEU A 794 13.57 -5.01 20.55
C LEU A 794 13.62 -6.44 21.10
N ARG A 795 14.52 -7.30 20.61
CA ARG A 795 14.72 -8.65 21.16
C ARG A 795 15.27 -8.62 22.58
N ALA A 796 16.33 -7.86 22.83
CA ALA A 796 16.92 -7.72 24.17
C ALA A 796 15.90 -7.12 25.18
N LEU A 797 15.05 -6.19 24.74
CA LEU A 797 13.96 -5.65 25.55
C LEU A 797 12.87 -6.70 25.83
N ALA A 798 12.48 -7.49 24.83
CA ALA A 798 11.48 -8.56 25.00
C ALA A 798 11.98 -9.67 25.94
N GLU A 799 13.24 -10.09 25.80
CA GLU A 799 13.91 -11.05 26.68
C GLU A 799 13.96 -10.53 28.13
N ARG A 800 14.35 -9.26 28.33
CA ARG A 800 14.38 -8.61 29.66
C ARG A 800 12.97 -8.48 30.27
N LEU A 801 11.95 -8.15 29.48
CA LEU A 801 10.55 -8.09 29.95
C LEU A 801 10.00 -9.48 30.29
N GLN A 802 10.37 -10.52 29.54
CA GLN A 802 10.01 -11.90 29.85
C GLN A 802 10.70 -12.39 31.12
N GLN A 803 11.99 -12.09 31.30
CA GLN A 803 12.71 -12.42 32.53
C GLN A 803 12.09 -11.74 33.76
N ILE A 804 11.77 -10.44 33.70
CA ILE A 804 11.12 -9.72 34.81
C ILE A 804 9.76 -10.36 35.17
N ARG A 805 8.95 -10.73 34.16
CA ARG A 805 7.66 -11.42 34.40
C ARG A 805 7.82 -12.80 35.03
N GLU A 806 8.88 -13.52 34.69
CA GLU A 806 9.13 -14.85 35.26
C GLU A 806 9.73 -14.75 36.67
N GLU A 807 10.57 -13.74 36.95
CA GLU A 807 11.04 -13.41 38.30
C GLU A 807 9.87 -12.97 39.21
N GLU A 808 8.95 -12.13 38.72
CA GLU A 808 7.69 -11.81 39.42
C GLU A 808 6.89 -13.10 39.70
N ARG A 809 6.65 -13.95 38.70
CA ARG A 809 5.90 -15.21 38.86
C ARG A 809 6.52 -16.16 39.88
N VAL A 810 7.84 -16.36 39.86
CA VAL A 810 8.55 -17.22 40.82
C VAL A 810 8.45 -16.66 42.23
N LEU A 811 8.53 -15.33 42.41
CA LEU A 811 8.38 -14.70 43.72
C LEU A 811 6.94 -14.82 44.25
N ILE A 812 5.94 -14.59 43.38
CA ILE A 812 4.51 -14.75 43.71
C ILE A 812 4.18 -16.20 44.06
N ALA A 813 4.66 -17.17 43.27
CA ALA A 813 4.48 -18.58 43.55
C ALA A 813 5.11 -18.99 44.89
N ARG A 814 6.26 -18.40 45.26
CA ARG A 814 6.91 -18.63 46.55
C ARG A 814 6.14 -17.99 47.71
N GLU A 815 5.71 -16.71 47.63
CA GLU A 815 4.92 -16.10 48.72
C GLU A 815 3.56 -16.82 48.91
N ILE A 816 2.92 -17.28 47.84
CA ILE A 816 1.73 -18.14 47.91
C ILE A 816 2.05 -19.49 48.56
N HIS A 817 3.14 -20.16 48.15
CA HIS A 817 3.51 -21.47 48.70
C HIS A 817 3.87 -21.40 50.20
N ASP A 818 4.71 -20.44 50.58
CA ASP A 818 5.22 -20.32 51.95
C ASP A 818 4.09 -19.90 52.92
N VAL A 819 3.22 -18.96 52.54
CA VAL A 819 2.10 -18.49 53.38
C VAL A 819 0.92 -19.46 53.34
N MET A 820 0.39 -19.80 52.15
CA MET A 820 -0.80 -20.64 52.05
C MET A 820 -0.50 -22.11 52.30
N GLY A 821 0.61 -22.63 51.80
CA GLY A 821 1.02 -24.02 52.02
C GLY A 821 1.31 -24.31 53.49
N GLY A 822 1.95 -23.36 54.19
CA GLY A 822 2.14 -23.41 55.65
C GLY A 822 0.81 -23.45 56.40
N GLY A 823 -0.07 -22.48 56.18
CA GLY A 823 -1.37 -22.38 56.87
C GLY A 823 -2.30 -23.57 56.60
N LEU A 824 -2.41 -24.01 55.34
CA LEU A 824 -3.21 -25.20 54.98
C LEU A 824 -2.65 -26.48 55.58
N THR A 825 -1.33 -26.60 55.75
CA THR A 825 -0.71 -27.75 56.42
C THR A 825 -1.04 -27.78 57.91
N GLY A 826 -0.98 -26.64 58.60
CA GLY A 826 -1.41 -26.52 60.00
C GLY A 826 -2.88 -26.88 60.19
N LEU A 827 -3.77 -26.29 59.38
CA LEU A 827 -5.21 -26.60 59.38
C LEU A 827 -5.49 -28.09 59.15
N LYS A 828 -4.76 -28.74 58.23
CA LYS A 828 -4.88 -30.18 57.96
C LYS A 828 -4.40 -31.05 59.13
N MET A 829 -3.36 -30.63 59.87
CA MET A 829 -2.91 -31.34 61.07
C MET A 829 -3.95 -31.26 62.19
N ASP A 830 -4.50 -30.07 62.44
CA ASP A 830 -5.48 -29.87 63.50
C ASP A 830 -6.84 -30.54 63.19
N LEU A 831 -7.30 -30.52 61.92
CA LEU A 831 -8.46 -31.29 61.48
C LEU A 831 -8.27 -32.80 61.65
N ASN A 832 -7.11 -33.35 61.27
CA ASN A 832 -6.80 -34.77 61.48
C ASN A 832 -6.77 -35.13 62.98
N TRP A 833 -6.22 -34.27 63.83
CA TRP A 833 -6.19 -34.45 65.28
C TRP A 833 -7.62 -34.49 65.87
N LEU A 834 -8.50 -33.56 65.47
CA LEU A 834 -9.92 -33.59 65.85
C LEU A 834 -10.61 -34.88 65.37
N MET A 835 -10.47 -35.24 64.09
CA MET A 835 -11.07 -36.45 63.53
C MET A 835 -10.67 -37.73 64.29
N HIS A 836 -9.46 -37.78 64.84
CA HIS A 836 -8.95 -38.95 65.54
C HIS A 836 -9.33 -38.99 67.04
N ASN A 837 -9.62 -37.84 67.66
CA ASN A 837 -9.86 -37.73 69.10
C ASN A 837 -11.33 -37.52 69.49
N VAL A 838 -12.17 -36.89 68.65
CA VAL A 838 -13.61 -36.67 68.90
C VAL A 838 -14.39 -37.96 69.20
N LYS A 839 -13.88 -39.14 68.80
CA LYS A 839 -14.48 -40.45 69.09
C LYS A 839 -14.05 -41.09 70.43
N LYS A 840 -13.24 -40.41 71.24
CA LYS A 840 -12.70 -40.93 72.52
C LYS A 840 -13.09 -40.10 73.75
N THR A 841 -13.88 -39.05 73.54
CA THR A 841 -14.15 -38.00 74.52
C THR A 841 -15.29 -38.39 75.45
N GLU A 842 -14.97 -38.77 76.69
CA GLU A 842 -15.98 -39.11 77.73
C GLU A 842 -15.97 -38.11 78.90
N SER A 843 -15.01 -37.17 78.94
CA SER A 843 -14.86 -36.19 80.02
C SER A 843 -15.18 -34.75 79.59
N TYR A 844 -15.72 -33.97 80.52
CA TYR A 844 -15.88 -32.52 80.38
C TYR A 844 -14.55 -31.81 80.11
N LYS A 845 -13.45 -32.31 80.69
CA LYS A 845 -12.13 -31.66 80.56
C LYS A 845 -11.51 -31.80 79.16
N GLU A 846 -11.96 -32.78 78.40
CA GLU A 846 -11.54 -33.05 77.03
C GLU A 846 -12.34 -32.20 76.02
N HIS A 847 -13.55 -31.75 76.39
CA HIS A 847 -14.36 -30.85 75.58
C HIS A 847 -13.74 -29.45 75.47
N ASP A 848 -13.15 -28.92 76.55
CA ASP A 848 -12.44 -27.63 76.51
C ASP A 848 -11.22 -27.68 75.56
N GLU A 849 -10.50 -28.80 75.52
CA GLU A 849 -9.37 -29.00 74.61
C GLU A 849 -9.81 -29.11 73.14
N LEU A 850 -10.92 -29.81 72.87
CA LEU A 850 -11.56 -29.84 71.55
C LEU A 850 -12.01 -28.45 71.09
N MET A 851 -12.62 -27.64 71.98
CA MET A 851 -13.08 -26.29 71.64
C MET A 851 -11.93 -25.31 71.47
N SER A 852 -10.86 -25.42 72.28
CA SER A 852 -9.61 -24.67 72.06
C SER A 852 -9.03 -24.94 70.67
N ARG A 853 -9.01 -26.20 70.23
CA ARG A 853 -8.59 -26.56 68.86
C ARG A 853 -9.55 -26.10 67.77
N PHE A 854 -10.87 -26.13 68.01
CA PHE A 854 -11.85 -25.61 67.06
C PHE A 854 -11.71 -24.09 66.85
N LEU A 855 -11.47 -23.33 67.92
CA LEU A 855 -11.18 -21.90 67.87
C LEU A 855 -9.87 -21.61 67.12
N SER A 856 -8.80 -22.35 67.42
CA SER A 856 -7.50 -22.21 66.73
C SER A 856 -7.58 -22.50 65.23
N ILE A 857 -8.38 -23.48 64.80
CA ILE A 857 -8.68 -23.70 63.37
C ILE A 857 -9.38 -22.49 62.75
N ASN A 858 -10.35 -21.89 63.46
CA ASN A 858 -11.10 -20.75 62.95
C ASN A 858 -10.24 -19.49 62.82
N GLU A 859 -9.39 -19.21 63.83
CA GLU A 859 -8.40 -18.12 63.78
C GLU A 859 -7.38 -18.30 62.64
N ASN A 860 -6.91 -19.54 62.42
CA ASN A 860 -6.01 -19.86 61.30
C ASN A 860 -6.69 -19.66 59.93
N ILE A 861 -7.99 -19.94 59.81
CA ILE A 861 -8.79 -19.67 58.59
C ILE A 861 -8.94 -18.16 58.37
N ASP A 862 -9.30 -17.38 59.39
CA ASP A 862 -9.43 -15.92 59.28
C ASP A 862 -8.08 -15.25 58.94
N HIS A 863 -6.98 -15.72 59.52
CA HIS A 863 -5.63 -15.28 59.17
C HIS A 863 -5.28 -15.60 57.70
N MET A 864 -5.58 -16.82 57.24
CA MET A 864 -5.42 -17.25 55.85
C MET A 864 -6.24 -16.39 54.86
N ILE A 865 -7.49 -16.06 55.21
CA ILE A 865 -8.35 -15.18 54.38
C ILE A 865 -7.78 -13.77 54.32
N LYS A 866 -7.28 -13.23 55.45
CA LYS A 866 -6.65 -11.92 55.53
C LYS A 866 -5.39 -11.84 54.66
N GLU A 867 -4.51 -12.84 54.74
CA GLU A 867 -3.29 -12.90 53.93
C GLU A 867 -3.56 -13.15 52.45
N THR A 868 -4.57 -13.98 52.11
CA THR A 868 -5.04 -14.14 50.72
C THR A 868 -5.49 -12.82 50.13
N ARG A 869 -6.25 -12.01 50.90
CA ARG A 869 -6.65 -10.65 50.48
C ARG A 869 -5.44 -9.72 50.36
N ARG A 870 -4.49 -9.75 51.31
CA ARG A 870 -3.24 -8.96 51.26
C ARG A 870 -2.48 -9.22 49.96
N ILE A 871 -2.19 -10.49 49.65
CA ILE A 871 -1.49 -10.89 48.42
C ILE A 871 -2.27 -10.44 47.18
N SER A 872 -3.58 -10.71 47.13
CA SER A 872 -4.44 -10.30 45.99
C SER A 872 -4.41 -8.78 45.74
N THR A 873 -4.49 -7.95 46.79
CA THR A 873 -4.46 -6.47 46.64
C THR A 873 -3.10 -5.94 46.17
N GLY A 874 -2.00 -6.66 46.42
CA GLY A 874 -0.67 -6.29 45.93
C GLY A 874 -0.47 -6.54 44.43
N LEU A 875 -1.19 -7.50 43.84
CA LEU A 875 -1.01 -7.91 42.44
C LEU A 875 -1.76 -6.99 41.46
N ARG A 876 -3.02 -6.66 41.78
CA ARG A 876 -3.85 -5.68 41.08
C ARG A 876 -4.80 -5.02 42.09
N PRO A 877 -4.66 -3.72 42.39
CA PRO A 877 -5.59 -3.02 43.28
C PRO A 877 -6.97 -2.92 42.62
N PRO A 878 -8.06 -3.45 43.22
CA PRO A 878 -9.40 -3.33 42.64
C PRO A 878 -9.87 -1.87 42.53
N PHE A 879 -9.43 -1.04 43.48
CA PHE A 879 -9.91 0.34 43.66
C PHE A 879 -9.64 1.29 42.49
N ILE A 880 -8.65 1.02 41.62
CA ILE A 880 -8.38 1.86 40.45
C ILE A 880 -9.48 1.72 39.39
N ASP A 881 -10.05 0.52 39.25
CA ASP A 881 -11.06 0.23 38.22
C ASP A 881 -12.43 0.84 38.54
N ASP A 882 -12.73 1.08 39.83
CA ASP A 882 -14.04 1.54 40.35
C ASP A 882 -14.05 2.95 40.98
N LEU A 883 -12.94 3.43 41.57
CA LEU A 883 -12.86 4.70 42.32
C LEU A 883 -11.79 5.68 41.79
N GLY A 884 -10.98 5.27 40.82
CA GLY A 884 -9.97 6.12 40.19
C GLY A 884 -8.70 6.38 41.02
N LEU A 885 -7.77 7.14 40.43
CA LEU A 885 -6.39 7.24 40.87
C LEU A 885 -6.21 7.92 42.25
N ILE A 886 -6.99 8.95 42.57
CA ILE A 886 -6.85 9.71 43.83
C ILE A 886 -7.24 8.83 45.02
N SER A 887 -8.40 8.18 44.97
CA SER A 887 -8.87 7.28 46.03
C SER A 887 -7.95 6.07 46.22
N ALA A 888 -7.32 5.57 45.15
CA ALA A 888 -6.30 4.53 45.26
C ALA A 888 -5.05 5.04 46.00
N ILE A 889 -4.56 6.25 45.71
CA ILE A 889 -3.43 6.90 46.39
C ILE A 889 -3.72 7.11 47.88
N ASP A 890 -4.90 7.66 48.21
CA ASP A 890 -5.33 7.94 49.59
C ASP A 890 -5.48 6.67 50.44
N TRP A 891 -6.10 5.63 49.87
CA TRP A 891 -6.17 4.30 50.50
C TRP A 891 -4.78 3.70 50.73
N GLN A 892 -3.88 3.82 49.74
CA GLN A 892 -2.52 3.29 49.82
C GLN A 892 -1.65 4.04 50.85
N LEU A 893 -1.90 5.33 51.09
CA LEU A 893 -1.29 6.12 52.17
C LEU A 893 -1.83 5.74 53.55
N SER A 894 -3.14 5.50 53.65
CA SER A 894 -3.78 5.01 54.88
C SER A 894 -3.22 3.65 55.30
N GLU A 895 -3.11 2.69 54.37
CA GLU A 895 -2.45 1.40 54.60
C GLU A 895 -0.95 1.55 54.93
N PHE A 896 -0.24 2.46 54.26
CA PHE A 896 1.17 2.74 54.53
C PHE A 896 1.40 3.23 55.97
N THR A 897 0.63 4.21 56.44
CA THR A 897 0.72 4.71 57.82
C THR A 897 0.29 3.64 58.83
N GLY A 898 -0.78 2.90 58.55
CA GLY A 898 -1.25 1.81 59.42
C GLY A 898 -0.24 0.67 59.60
N ARG A 899 0.62 0.42 58.60
CA ARG A 899 1.66 -0.62 58.65
C ARG A 899 3.01 -0.14 59.20
N THR A 900 3.33 1.15 59.07
CA THR A 900 4.69 1.68 59.34
C THR A 900 4.77 2.64 60.53
N GLY A 901 3.65 3.25 60.94
CA GLY A 901 3.64 4.36 61.89
C GLY A 901 4.16 5.69 61.34
N ILE A 902 4.60 5.75 60.08
CA ILE A 902 5.04 6.98 59.40
C ILE A 902 3.79 7.79 59.05
N LEU A 903 3.72 9.04 59.50
CA LEU A 903 2.58 9.93 59.23
C LEU A 903 2.55 10.32 57.74
N HIS A 904 1.35 10.42 57.16
CA HIS A 904 1.19 10.94 55.80
C HIS A 904 0.39 12.26 55.78
N GLU A 905 0.49 12.97 54.67
CA GLU A 905 -0.35 14.13 54.33
C GLU A 905 -0.54 14.13 52.81
N LEU A 906 -1.78 14.21 52.33
CA LEU A 906 -2.13 14.25 50.91
C LEU A 906 -2.73 15.62 50.57
N THR A 907 -2.18 16.28 49.56
CA THR A 907 -2.69 17.55 49.00
C THR A 907 -2.97 17.35 47.51
N THR A 908 -4.22 17.49 47.09
CA THR A 908 -4.64 17.38 45.68
C THR A 908 -5.31 18.68 45.21
N GLN A 909 -5.06 19.05 43.95
CA GLN A 909 -5.81 20.11 43.24
C GLN A 909 -7.02 19.56 42.46
N PHE A 910 -7.14 18.24 42.35
CA PHE A 910 -8.17 17.54 41.59
C PHE A 910 -9.16 16.84 42.51
N GLU A 911 -10.45 16.91 42.20
CA GLU A 911 -11.48 16.03 42.77
C GLU A 911 -11.48 14.66 42.06
N HIS A 912 -11.26 14.66 40.74
CA HIS A 912 -11.14 13.47 39.89
C HIS A 912 -10.02 13.69 38.88
N VAL A 913 -9.25 12.64 38.56
CA VAL A 913 -8.28 12.63 37.45
C VAL A 913 -8.80 11.68 36.39
N ASN A 914 -9.24 12.22 35.24
CA ASN A 914 -9.54 11.40 34.07
C ASN A 914 -8.21 11.01 33.39
N MET A 915 -8.06 9.71 33.12
CA MET A 915 -6.83 9.11 32.61
C MET A 915 -7.12 7.67 32.13
N GLU A 916 -6.54 7.32 30.98
CA GLU A 916 -6.53 5.96 30.43
C GLU A 916 -6.09 4.91 31.49
N LYS A 917 -6.86 3.81 31.62
CA LYS A 917 -6.73 2.85 32.74
C LYS A 917 -5.30 2.32 32.93
N ASP A 918 -4.62 1.96 31.84
CA ASP A 918 -3.25 1.43 31.91
C ASP A 918 -2.23 2.49 32.36
N LYS A 919 -2.45 3.77 32.04
CA LYS A 919 -1.66 4.89 32.58
C LYS A 919 -1.91 5.07 34.07
N ALA A 920 -3.17 5.03 34.51
CA ALA A 920 -3.52 5.17 35.93
C ALA A 920 -2.92 4.04 36.80
N VAL A 921 -3.01 2.78 36.33
CA VAL A 921 -2.32 1.63 36.95
C VAL A 921 -0.81 1.80 36.93
N GLY A 922 -0.24 2.33 35.84
CA GLY A 922 1.18 2.66 35.72
C GLY A 922 1.66 3.67 36.76
N VAL A 923 0.99 4.81 36.86
CA VAL A 923 1.28 5.88 37.85
C VAL A 923 1.16 5.34 39.27
N PHE A 924 0.10 4.57 39.58
CA PHE A 924 -0.07 3.98 40.90
C PHE A 924 1.04 2.97 41.25
N ARG A 925 1.47 2.13 40.28
CA ARG A 925 2.61 1.21 40.48
C ARG A 925 3.95 1.93 40.66
N ILE A 926 4.12 3.14 40.12
CA ILE A 926 5.27 4.01 40.42
C ILE A 926 5.14 4.57 41.84
N PHE A 927 3.96 5.04 42.24
CA PHE A 927 3.69 5.57 43.59
C PHE A 927 3.94 4.53 44.71
N GLN A 928 3.50 3.28 44.52
CA GLN A 928 3.80 2.19 45.44
C GLN A 928 5.31 1.96 45.60
N GLU A 929 6.07 2.01 44.49
CA GLU A 929 7.53 1.88 44.52
C GLU A 929 8.19 3.07 45.25
N MET A 930 7.70 4.30 45.09
CA MET A 930 8.16 5.45 45.88
C MET A 930 8.00 5.19 47.38
N LEU A 931 6.82 4.74 47.83
CA LEU A 931 6.57 4.43 49.25
C LEU A 931 7.42 3.25 49.77
N ILE A 932 7.65 2.22 48.96
CA ILE A 932 8.55 1.11 49.31
C ILE A 932 9.99 1.61 49.53
N ASN A 933 10.46 2.54 48.70
CA ASN A 933 11.77 3.15 48.86
C ASN A 933 11.85 4.05 50.11
N VAL A 934 10.78 4.75 50.48
CA VAL A 934 10.69 5.44 51.79
C VAL A 934 10.91 4.44 52.94
N ILE A 935 10.17 3.32 52.98
CA ILE A 935 10.29 2.30 54.04
C ILE A 935 11.73 1.75 54.13
N ARG A 936 12.31 1.38 52.98
CA ARG A 936 13.60 0.66 52.93
C ARG A 936 14.81 1.58 53.15
N HIS A 937 14.74 2.85 52.74
CA HIS A 937 15.94 3.69 52.59
C HIS A 937 15.90 5.04 53.31
N SER A 938 14.74 5.63 53.62
CA SER A 938 14.67 7.01 54.13
C SER A 938 14.92 7.18 55.64
N ARG A 939 14.42 6.25 56.48
CA ARG A 939 14.20 6.47 57.93
C ARG A 939 13.31 7.68 58.27
N ALA A 940 12.42 8.09 57.37
CA ALA A 940 11.48 9.18 57.58
C ALA A 940 10.46 8.90 58.69
N THR A 941 9.95 9.97 59.30
CA THR A 941 8.83 9.96 60.26
C THR A 941 7.54 10.56 59.68
N LYS A 942 7.65 11.29 58.56
CA LYS A 942 6.52 11.83 57.79
C LYS A 942 6.78 11.73 56.28
N VAL A 943 5.72 11.48 55.52
CA VAL A 943 5.64 11.66 54.06
C VAL A 943 4.59 12.71 53.73
N VAL A 944 4.82 13.51 52.69
CA VAL A 944 3.84 14.44 52.11
C VAL A 944 3.72 14.15 50.62
N VAL A 945 2.49 14.06 50.12
CA VAL A 945 2.17 13.77 48.72
C VAL A 945 1.37 14.93 48.13
N PHE A 946 1.85 15.44 47.01
CA PHE A 946 1.20 16.49 46.23
C PHE A 946 0.76 15.93 44.87
N LEU A 947 -0.50 16.17 44.50
CA LEU A 947 -1.03 15.89 43.18
C LEU A 947 -1.57 17.19 42.58
N ARG A 948 -0.86 17.73 41.58
CA ARG A 948 -1.06 19.08 41.05
C ARG A 948 -0.92 19.14 39.53
N GLU A 949 -1.43 20.20 38.95
CA GLU A 949 -1.21 20.54 37.54
C GLU A 949 0.08 21.40 37.42
N ASP A 950 0.80 21.28 36.30
CA ASP A 950 1.92 22.18 35.97
C ASP A 950 1.46 23.25 34.97
N GLU A 951 2.10 24.42 34.99
CA GLU A 951 1.86 25.42 33.93
C GLU A 951 2.41 24.92 32.58
N ARG A 952 1.77 25.37 31.50
CA ARG A 952 1.87 24.78 30.15
C ARG A 952 3.32 24.70 29.65
N ASP A 953 3.67 23.52 29.11
CA ASP A 953 4.86 23.38 28.27
C ASP A 953 4.75 24.21 26.97
N LEU A 954 5.89 24.41 26.32
CA LEU A 954 6.03 25.19 25.07
C LEU A 954 5.11 24.77 23.91
N PHE A 955 4.49 23.59 23.98
CA PHE A 955 3.58 23.03 22.98
C PHE A 955 2.09 23.12 23.37
N GLY A 956 1.77 23.53 24.61
CA GLY A 956 0.39 23.81 25.05
C GLY A 956 -0.38 22.65 25.70
N ASP A 957 0.24 21.48 25.89
CA ASP A 957 -0.33 20.36 26.64
C ASP A 957 -0.33 20.62 28.17
N GLU A 958 -1.17 19.88 28.89
CA GLU A 958 -1.36 19.98 30.35
C GLU A 958 -0.70 18.77 31.04
N ASN A 959 0.16 19.00 32.05
CA ASN A 959 0.89 17.94 32.75
C ASN A 959 0.30 17.64 34.13
N LEU A 960 0.04 16.37 34.41
CA LEU A 960 -0.23 15.88 35.76
C LEU A 960 1.09 15.67 36.49
N VAL A 961 1.25 16.27 37.67
CA VAL A 961 2.44 16.16 38.52
C VAL A 961 2.08 15.44 39.82
N LEU A 962 2.67 14.26 40.02
CA LEU A 962 2.67 13.54 41.28
C LEU A 962 4.05 13.73 41.95
N GLU A 963 4.05 14.31 43.14
CA GLU A 963 5.25 14.66 43.89
C GLU A 963 5.18 14.08 45.31
N VAL A 964 6.17 13.28 45.69
CA VAL A 964 6.26 12.60 46.99
C VAL A 964 7.52 13.09 47.72
N ARG A 965 7.36 13.59 48.94
CA ARG A 965 8.45 14.06 49.80
C ARG A 965 8.48 13.28 51.11
N ASP A 966 9.64 12.72 51.46
CA ASP A 966 9.93 12.20 52.80
C ASP A 966 10.75 13.21 53.62
N ASN A 967 10.78 13.07 54.96
CA ASN A 967 11.60 13.88 55.86
C ASN A 967 12.79 13.10 56.47
N GLY A 968 13.29 12.09 55.76
CA GLY A 968 14.33 11.17 56.21
C GLY A 968 15.75 11.69 55.98
N ARG A 969 16.68 10.75 55.75
CA ARG A 969 18.11 11.08 55.56
C ARG A 969 18.45 11.80 54.24
N GLY A 970 17.56 11.72 53.25
CA GLY A 970 17.87 12.05 51.86
C GLY A 970 18.73 10.99 51.15
N ILE A 971 18.39 10.72 49.89
CA ILE A 971 19.22 9.91 48.97
C ILE A 971 20.43 10.73 48.49
N THR A 972 21.60 10.11 48.28
CA THR A 972 22.77 10.80 47.71
C THR A 972 22.83 10.70 46.18
N ASP A 973 23.60 11.58 45.54
CA ASP A 973 23.81 11.51 44.08
C ASP A 973 24.44 10.18 43.64
N ASP A 974 25.35 9.60 44.44
CA ASP A 974 25.92 8.27 44.19
C ASP A 974 24.86 7.16 44.21
N GLU A 975 23.88 7.24 45.12
CA GLU A 975 22.76 6.27 45.21
C GLU A 975 21.75 6.44 44.06
N ILE A 976 21.58 7.67 43.55
CA ILE A 976 20.79 7.96 42.34
C ILE A 976 21.51 7.42 41.08
N LEU A 977 22.85 7.48 41.04
CA LEU A 977 23.67 7.13 39.88
C LEU A 977 24.11 5.65 39.84
N ASP A 978 23.96 4.88 40.92
CA ASP A 978 24.25 3.43 40.88
C ASP A 978 23.31 2.69 39.92
N LYS A 979 23.90 2.05 38.91
CA LYS A 979 23.22 1.20 37.91
C LYS A 979 22.54 -0.03 38.53
N LYS A 980 22.79 -0.33 39.82
CA LYS A 980 22.12 -1.39 40.57
C LYS A 980 20.83 -0.94 41.28
N SER A 981 20.48 0.35 41.25
CA SER A 981 19.24 0.89 41.83
C SER A 981 18.00 0.53 40.98
N LEU A 982 17.68 -0.76 40.91
CA LEU A 982 16.62 -1.34 40.07
C LEU A 982 15.24 -0.71 40.27
N GLY A 983 14.89 -0.30 41.51
CA GLY A 983 13.63 0.40 41.79
C GLY A 983 13.55 1.77 41.12
N LEU A 984 14.62 2.58 41.20
CA LEU A 984 14.71 3.89 40.54
C LEU A 984 14.68 3.75 39.01
N LEU A 985 15.46 2.80 38.47
CA LEU A 985 15.48 2.51 37.04
C LEU A 985 14.08 2.07 36.55
N GLY A 986 13.44 1.14 37.27
CA GLY A 986 12.11 0.64 36.94
C GLY A 986 11.00 1.69 37.06
N MET A 987 11.12 2.69 37.94
CA MET A 987 10.21 3.85 37.96
C MET A 987 10.42 4.75 36.74
N LYS A 988 11.67 5.03 36.39
CA LYS A 988 12.03 5.87 35.23
C LYS A 988 11.63 5.23 33.90
N GLU A 989 11.88 3.94 33.72
CA GLU A 989 11.45 3.16 32.55
C GLU A 989 9.91 3.16 32.43
N ARG A 990 9.18 2.98 33.55
CA ARG A 990 7.70 3.05 33.57
C ARG A 990 7.16 4.44 33.24
N ALA A 991 7.81 5.53 33.69
CA ALA A 991 7.41 6.89 33.33
C ALA A 991 7.55 7.16 31.83
N MET A 992 8.69 6.77 31.25
CA MET A 992 8.98 6.97 29.82
C MET A 992 8.01 6.23 28.89
N VAL A 993 7.50 5.05 29.28
CA VAL A 993 6.46 4.31 28.52
C VAL A 993 5.19 5.14 28.28
N PHE A 994 4.86 6.06 29.19
CA PHE A 994 3.69 6.93 29.08
C PHE A 994 4.02 8.35 28.57
N GLY A 995 5.25 8.57 28.09
CA GLY A 995 5.74 9.89 27.67
C GLY A 995 6.03 10.85 28.83
N GLY A 996 6.17 10.32 30.05
CA GLY A 996 6.36 11.12 31.26
C GLY A 996 7.82 11.30 31.69
N GLU A 997 8.05 12.37 32.46
CA GLU A 997 9.33 12.64 33.11
C GLU A 997 9.37 12.08 34.53
N PHE A 998 10.52 11.55 34.95
CA PHE A 998 10.78 11.14 36.33
C PHE A 998 12.06 11.79 36.83
N SER A 999 11.98 12.44 37.99
CA SER A 999 13.13 13.05 38.68
C SER A 999 13.11 12.76 40.18
N ILE A 1000 14.30 12.73 40.78
CA ILE A 1000 14.53 12.47 42.20
C ILE A 1000 15.64 13.39 42.69
N ARG A 1001 15.51 13.91 43.91
CA ARG A 1001 16.49 14.75 44.61
C ARG A 1001 16.48 14.42 46.10
N GLY A 1002 17.65 14.39 46.74
CA GLY A 1002 17.76 14.26 48.18
C GLY A 1002 18.42 15.50 48.80
N GLU A 1003 17.93 15.90 49.96
CA GLU A 1003 18.58 16.88 50.83
C GLU A 1003 19.15 16.14 52.06
N PRO A 1004 20.48 16.17 52.31
CA PRO A 1004 21.09 15.44 53.42
C PRO A 1004 20.51 15.85 54.79
N GLY A 1005 19.75 14.96 55.41
CA GLY A 1005 19.00 15.22 56.65
C GLY A 1005 17.72 16.06 56.49
N GLY A 1006 17.38 16.48 55.27
CA GLY A 1006 16.10 17.12 54.91
C GLY A 1006 15.07 16.14 54.33
N GLY A 1007 15.54 15.08 53.67
CA GLY A 1007 14.71 14.00 53.12
C GLY A 1007 14.81 13.85 51.60
N THR A 1008 13.97 13.00 51.02
CA THR A 1008 13.94 12.74 49.56
C THR A 1008 12.68 13.32 48.93
N THR A 1009 12.83 13.98 47.78
CA THR A 1009 11.73 14.41 46.90
C THR A 1009 11.79 13.65 45.59
N VAL A 1010 10.69 13.01 45.21
CA VAL A 1010 10.49 12.31 43.93
C VAL A 1010 9.35 12.99 43.18
N VAL A 1011 9.56 13.32 41.90
CA VAL A 1011 8.56 13.98 41.04
C VAL A 1011 8.37 13.20 39.75
N LEU A 1012 7.12 12.84 39.47
CA LEU A 1012 6.65 12.22 38.25
C LEU A 1012 5.74 13.20 37.50
N LYS A 1013 6.06 13.52 36.25
CA LYS A 1013 5.17 14.26 35.32
C LYS A 1013 4.60 13.32 34.27
N ILE A 1014 3.31 13.44 33.95
CA ILE A 1014 2.64 12.67 32.90
C ILE A 1014 1.80 13.63 32.02
N PRO A 1015 1.96 13.63 30.69
CA PRO A 1015 1.18 14.50 29.80
C PRO A 1015 -0.28 14.04 29.67
N ARG A 1016 -1.23 14.99 29.74
CA ARG A 1016 -2.68 14.78 29.58
C ARG A 1016 -3.16 15.50 28.31
N LYS A 1017 -3.95 14.79 27.48
CA LYS A 1017 -4.57 15.38 26.28
C LYS A 1017 -5.82 16.16 26.63
N LYS A 1018 -6.02 17.30 25.96
CA LYS A 1018 -7.22 18.12 26.12
C LYS A 1018 -8.43 17.48 25.41
N GLY A 1019 -9.50 17.22 26.17
CA GLY A 1019 -10.74 16.61 25.67
C GLY A 1019 -11.59 15.94 26.75
N GLU A 1020 -10.97 15.54 27.86
CA GLU A 1020 -11.63 14.86 28.99
C GLU A 1020 -12.15 15.85 30.07
N GLN A 1021 -13.02 16.77 29.67
CA GLN A 1021 -13.78 17.63 30.61
C GLN A 1021 -15.29 17.37 30.50
N SER A 1022 -15.78 16.42 31.31
CA SER A 1022 -17.15 16.30 31.82
C SER A 1022 -17.18 15.35 33.02
#